data_AF-A0A930BBB9-F1
#
_entry.id   AF-A0A930BBB9-F1
#
_cell.length_a   1.000
_cell.length_b   1.000
_cell.length_c   1.000
_cell.angle_alpha   90.00
_cell.angle_beta   90.00
_cell.angle_gamma   90.00
#
_symmetry.space_group_name_H-M   'P 1'
#
loop_
_entity.id
_entity.type
_entity.pdbx_description
1 polymer ?
#
loop_
_entity_poly.entity_id
_entity_poly.type
_entity_poly.pdbx_seq_one_letter_code
_entity_poly.pdbx_strand_id
1 'polypeptide(L)'
;IVYNPWSGSNYISDISSHVTWLHGGNDKSSAGNIIQNSASDLYIDNLDGCTKLFMEHDLNYVVPEFAKNPDGSDKVDKDGNKIKNEDAGQKKIFGKLGNVIIAKAHKREGKNSEISLITDNKGLPMDSVKAEDKNRVSEVLNELANKLYYEAYAKGENNLTGKVEIAEGLTAQSASMRVEDITYKKETGQGQYLYTPAVDPKLPKTITKHGQGKTIGYYVGDDKKETWNEDVVVDVSGSGVANGKENNNVTGIYLLDGGQVTVNGNLKLTLRNAVPATRGASLGADVAHYYMSGIYAGYGGKTGDGSHGDSKFTVNGNVDMEVTGVALQANKDGFITVRGGKIKTHEIKTSETYAMLAEEGSVFMNTGTNGNEPGMEDVEVYGNLGVINKNYGYDPNPGNHASLVSIALTTSKSKLTGGVLNEFAENGNNPHQSGIDIYLKNGGLWENRWIGTERAAAVQKRENKDSYLYTGSKVRKLIGGASEAERGIIHQKENKPITVENYNGYEMVYYDHSSDGNIIGGDFVVKHAGEGSHITLRTDNKGLNTSSTKAADKNLVSATLNKLASKLYYSAYKDGERNLTGKVEIAEGLTAPSASREGKITYKDADGQGQYIYTPAVDPTPPPEGQTGTVFNKGVINGQFAFASSSDFVKYKVWHSDTKTYDFTKDSILNVKSITGEKDKITVNAPGMTLTLNSKDQYGIQSYCGRGYKADNNYKKVHDVNITAKKLILNVDQLKSKASGKDTFGIISGSSPGKTVTVNGDVDIHVTNKYYKEPDATGEAEPTFTNGIATVHHGRVVINGNVNMEVKVPGQEALKDASFLNHYFVNGIFSGLNYDKDQPGSSITISGDANISTDGTGIHAGARSTITIGGGGTIRTEKHKNISHFALNAEEGIINMNAKLNQAGEMIGAGNRTTKVYGNIGIIDREESANISGSRPTVINLGLTTSDSVLHGVVLDDFKEHNKNEPDKKDIRERTGLSMYLQNGASWHNEVWGTMVPSEQWRGVSHSFTGSKLRSIVGGKSADQAGVIFQENEKPITVENYSGYVKVLYQHDKLHPSKIKGGDFIVRKAAAGSGITLRTDNTGLNTSSGKAADKNLVSETLNALAGKLYYEAYKNGEKNLAGTVEIAEGLTAQSATKRLETMTYKAGTGQGQYLYTPATED
;
A
#
# COMPACT_ATOMS: atom_id res chain seq x y z
N ILE A 1 -15.26 51.29 -23.84
CA ILE A 1 -14.49 50.60 -24.91
C ILE A 1 -14.34 49.12 -24.53
N VAL A 2 -14.37 48.20 -25.49
CA VAL A 2 -14.24 46.74 -25.24
C VAL A 2 -12.85 46.28 -25.67
N TYR A 3 -12.13 45.58 -24.80
CA TYR A 3 -10.80 45.03 -25.06
C TYR A 3 -10.78 43.51 -24.90
N ASN A 4 -10.14 42.82 -25.85
CA ASN A 4 -9.94 41.36 -25.87
C ASN A 4 -8.44 41.03 -25.93
N PRO A 5 -7.66 41.27 -24.85
CA PRO A 5 -6.20 41.18 -24.82
C PRO A 5 -5.58 39.78 -25.07
N TRP A 6 -6.38 38.74 -25.29
CA TRP A 6 -5.95 37.35 -25.48
C TRP A 6 -5.79 36.94 -26.96
N SER A 7 -5.98 37.86 -27.92
CA SER A 7 -5.96 37.55 -29.36
C SER A 7 -4.59 37.67 -30.06
N GLY A 8 -3.47 37.63 -29.34
CA GLY A 8 -2.11 37.65 -29.93
C GLY A 8 -0.97 37.54 -28.92
N SER A 9 0.24 37.22 -29.39
CA SER A 9 1.51 37.11 -28.62
C SER A 9 1.97 38.43 -27.99
N ASN A 10 1.48 39.56 -28.50
CA ASN A 10 2.01 40.89 -28.23
C ASN A 10 1.22 41.61 -27.13
N TYR A 11 1.93 42.44 -26.38
CA TYR A 11 1.36 43.32 -25.37
C TYR A 11 0.41 44.36 -25.95
N ILE A 12 -0.69 44.64 -25.25
CA ILE A 12 -1.46 45.88 -25.45
C ILE A 12 -0.90 46.94 -24.52
N SER A 13 -0.25 47.97 -25.07
CA SER A 13 0.39 49.06 -24.30
C SER A 13 -0.40 50.37 -24.26
N ASP A 14 -1.36 50.57 -25.18
CA ASP A 14 -2.16 51.81 -25.29
C ASP A 14 -3.64 51.57 -24.96
N ILE A 15 -3.91 50.99 -23.78
CA ILE A 15 -5.28 50.77 -23.32
C ILE A 15 -5.91 52.08 -22.83
N SER A 16 -7.16 52.35 -23.22
CA SER A 16 -7.89 53.51 -22.71
C SER A 16 -8.00 53.44 -21.19
N SER A 17 -7.88 54.59 -20.51
CA SER A 17 -8.04 54.68 -19.05
C SER A 17 -9.43 54.26 -18.56
N HIS A 18 -10.43 54.17 -19.46
CA HIS A 18 -11.76 53.64 -19.13
C HIS A 18 -12.21 52.54 -20.10
N VAL A 19 -12.34 51.33 -19.57
CA VAL A 19 -12.69 50.10 -20.28
C VAL A 19 -14.06 49.64 -19.80
N THR A 20 -15.00 49.48 -20.73
CA THR A 20 -16.37 49.05 -20.43
C THR A 20 -16.45 47.53 -20.25
N TRP A 21 -15.64 46.80 -21.02
CA TRP A 21 -15.49 45.35 -20.89
C TRP A 21 -14.05 44.96 -21.22
N LEU A 22 -13.43 44.24 -20.28
CA LEU A 22 -12.15 43.59 -20.49
C LEU A 22 -12.39 42.09 -20.45
N HIS A 23 -12.25 41.44 -21.59
CA HIS A 23 -12.37 39.99 -21.68
C HIS A 23 -11.00 39.36 -21.67
N GLY A 24 -10.61 38.77 -20.55
CA GLY A 24 -9.41 37.96 -20.43
C GLY A 24 -9.52 36.62 -21.14
N GLY A 25 -8.42 35.87 -21.10
CA GLY A 25 -8.33 34.49 -21.58
C GLY A 25 -9.24 33.54 -20.82
N ASN A 26 -9.51 32.38 -21.39
CA ASN A 26 -10.36 31.38 -20.73
C ASN A 26 -9.63 30.63 -19.61
N ASP A 27 -8.30 30.69 -19.60
CA ASP A 27 -7.43 30.10 -18.60
C ASP A 27 -6.14 30.93 -18.45
N LYS A 28 -5.31 30.58 -17.44
CA LYS A 28 -4.05 31.28 -17.14
C LYS A 28 -3.08 31.30 -18.31
N SER A 29 -3.10 30.25 -19.13
CA SER A 29 -2.21 30.14 -20.25
C SER A 29 -2.61 31.09 -21.39
N SER A 30 -3.91 31.33 -21.56
CA SER A 30 -4.49 32.29 -22.54
C SER A 30 -4.68 33.68 -22.00
N ALA A 31 -4.13 33.98 -20.83
CA ALA A 31 -4.37 35.24 -20.17
C ALA A 31 -3.96 36.41 -21.08
N GLY A 32 -4.84 37.40 -21.20
CA GLY A 32 -4.54 38.56 -22.06
C GLY A 32 -3.44 39.41 -21.44
N ASN A 33 -2.44 39.79 -22.23
CA ASN A 33 -1.25 40.49 -21.74
C ASN A 33 -1.37 42.00 -21.98
N ILE A 34 -1.46 42.77 -20.91
CA ILE A 34 -1.56 44.23 -20.94
C ILE A 34 -0.31 44.82 -20.29
N ILE A 35 0.35 45.78 -20.91
CA ILE A 35 1.33 46.60 -20.21
C ILE A 35 0.64 47.85 -19.71
N GLN A 36 0.73 48.12 -18.41
CA GLN A 36 0.35 49.40 -17.84
C GLN A 36 1.59 50.29 -17.75
N ASN A 37 1.65 51.31 -18.60
CA ASN A 37 2.73 52.30 -18.68
C ASN A 37 2.25 53.74 -18.41
N SER A 38 0.97 53.92 -18.06
CA SER A 38 0.33 55.22 -17.86
C SER A 38 0.23 55.60 -16.39
N ALA A 39 0.34 56.90 -16.10
CA ALA A 39 0.09 57.46 -14.77
C ALA A 39 -1.41 57.58 -14.43
N SER A 40 -2.29 57.40 -15.42
CA SER A 40 -3.74 57.39 -15.20
C SER A 40 -4.22 55.99 -14.77
N ASP A 41 -5.20 55.95 -13.87
CA ASP A 41 -5.84 54.69 -13.48
C ASP A 41 -6.50 54.01 -14.69
N LEU A 42 -6.37 52.69 -14.75
CA LEU A 42 -7.10 51.84 -15.68
C LEU A 42 -8.39 51.37 -14.99
N TYR A 43 -9.50 51.98 -15.36
CA TYR A 43 -10.81 51.62 -14.85
C TYR A 43 -11.49 50.62 -15.77
N ILE A 44 -11.96 49.51 -15.23
CA ILE A 44 -12.60 48.40 -15.93
C ILE A 44 -13.98 48.17 -15.33
N ASP A 45 -15.04 48.52 -16.06
CA ASP A 45 -16.42 48.37 -15.59
C ASP A 45 -16.78 46.88 -15.38
N ASN A 46 -16.33 46.02 -16.29
CA ASN A 46 -16.62 44.58 -16.28
C ASN A 46 -15.39 43.78 -16.72
N LEU A 47 -14.90 42.90 -15.83
CA LEU A 47 -13.87 41.92 -16.14
C LEU A 47 -14.49 40.52 -16.20
N ASP A 48 -14.15 39.76 -17.24
CA ASP A 48 -14.31 38.30 -17.25
C ASP A 48 -13.02 37.60 -17.69
N GLY A 49 -12.81 36.34 -17.31
CA GLY A 49 -11.64 35.55 -17.73
C GLY A 49 -10.32 35.91 -17.02
N CYS A 50 -9.19 35.49 -17.60
CA CYS A 50 -7.85 35.61 -17.05
C CYS A 50 -7.05 36.73 -17.75
N THR A 51 -6.49 37.67 -17.00
CA THR A 51 -5.70 38.78 -17.56
C THR A 51 -4.37 38.89 -16.82
N LYS A 52 -3.27 39.08 -17.57
CA LYS A 52 -1.96 39.43 -17.03
C LYS A 52 -1.69 40.90 -17.31
N LEU A 53 -1.37 41.66 -16.27
CA LEU A 53 -1.11 43.08 -16.37
C LEU A 53 0.29 43.38 -15.84
N PHE A 54 1.16 43.77 -16.76
CA PHE A 54 2.58 43.97 -16.55
C PHE A 54 2.83 45.41 -16.15
N MET A 55 3.49 45.60 -15.02
CA MET A 55 3.82 46.90 -14.45
C MET A 55 5.33 46.95 -14.21
N GLU A 56 6.02 47.83 -14.91
CA GLU A 56 7.43 48.10 -14.62
C GLU A 56 7.54 48.82 -13.28
N HIS A 57 8.40 48.32 -12.41
CA HIS A 57 8.65 48.92 -11.12
C HIS A 57 9.87 49.85 -11.16
N ASP A 58 9.91 50.86 -10.28
CA ASP A 58 11.07 51.71 -10.08
C ASP A 58 11.35 51.84 -8.58
N LEU A 59 12.32 51.06 -8.10
CA LEU A 59 12.70 50.99 -6.69
C LEU A 59 13.19 52.33 -6.12
N ASN A 60 13.47 53.33 -6.97
CA ASN A 60 13.99 54.64 -6.57
C ASN A 60 13.03 55.79 -6.86
N TYR A 61 11.81 55.53 -7.33
CA TYR A 61 10.87 56.60 -7.64
C TYR A 61 10.40 57.34 -6.38
N VAL A 62 10.54 58.66 -6.41
CA VAL A 62 10.04 59.58 -5.40
C VAL A 62 8.93 60.42 -6.02
N VAL A 63 7.78 60.47 -5.35
CA VAL A 63 6.60 61.21 -5.82
C VAL A 63 6.95 62.71 -5.91
N PRO A 64 6.79 63.34 -7.09
CA PRO A 64 7.14 64.75 -7.29
C PRO A 64 6.24 65.67 -6.46
N GLU A 65 6.75 66.84 -6.06
CA GLU A 65 6.03 67.79 -5.19
C GLU A 65 4.71 68.29 -5.79
N PHE A 66 4.67 68.46 -7.12
CA PHE A 66 3.50 68.93 -7.85
C PHE A 66 2.99 67.86 -8.82
N ALA A 67 1.67 67.73 -8.91
CA ALA A 67 0.99 66.82 -9.83
C ALA A 67 1.36 67.15 -11.28
N LYS A 68 1.55 66.13 -12.11
CA LYS A 68 2.00 66.29 -13.50
C LYS A 68 0.89 65.95 -14.50
N ASN A 69 0.87 66.65 -15.62
CA ASN A 69 0.14 66.28 -16.83
C ASN A 69 0.85 65.12 -17.54
N PRO A 70 0.16 64.39 -18.45
CA PRO A 70 0.76 63.31 -19.23
C PRO A 70 2.00 63.72 -20.04
N ASP A 71 2.14 65.00 -20.37
CA ASP A 71 3.29 65.59 -21.08
C ASP A 71 4.45 66.02 -20.15
N GLY A 72 4.32 65.82 -18.84
CA GLY A 72 5.31 66.18 -17.82
C GLY A 72 5.24 67.62 -17.28
N SER A 73 4.31 68.45 -17.78
CA SER A 73 4.05 69.79 -17.23
C SER A 73 3.33 69.72 -15.88
N ASP A 74 3.42 70.75 -15.04
CA ASP A 74 2.67 70.78 -13.77
C ASP A 74 1.17 70.96 -14.03
N LYS A 75 0.35 70.11 -13.42
CA LYS A 75 -1.10 70.31 -13.36
C LYS A 75 -1.38 71.58 -12.58
N VAL A 76 -2.23 72.42 -13.13
CA VAL A 76 -2.67 73.66 -12.50
C VAL A 76 -4.17 73.61 -12.23
N ASP A 77 -4.61 74.24 -11.14
CA ASP A 77 -6.02 74.42 -10.85
C ASP A 77 -6.67 75.41 -11.85
N LYS A 78 -7.99 75.60 -11.71
CA LYS A 78 -8.78 76.52 -12.55
C LYS A 78 -8.29 77.98 -12.51
N ASP A 79 -7.48 78.34 -11.52
CA ASP A 79 -6.92 79.68 -11.31
C ASP A 79 -5.43 79.74 -11.72
N GLY A 80 -4.85 78.65 -12.23
CA GLY A 80 -3.48 78.57 -12.73
C GLY A 80 -2.43 78.19 -11.68
N ASN A 81 -2.82 77.83 -10.45
CA ASN A 81 -1.87 77.44 -9.40
C ASN A 81 -1.50 75.96 -9.52
N LYS A 82 -0.22 75.63 -9.34
CA LYS A 82 0.27 74.25 -9.38
C LYS A 82 -0.38 73.40 -8.28
N ILE A 83 -0.94 72.27 -8.66
CA ILE A 83 -1.59 71.33 -7.75
C ILE A 83 -0.51 70.51 -7.04
N LYS A 84 -0.46 70.52 -5.71
CA LYS A 84 0.48 69.70 -4.92
C LYS A 84 0.02 68.25 -4.81
N ASN A 85 0.97 67.32 -4.82
CA ASN A 85 0.70 65.91 -4.49
C ASN A 85 0.69 65.73 -2.97
N GLU A 86 -0.33 65.06 -2.44
CA GLU A 86 -0.42 64.77 -1.00
C GLU A 86 0.69 63.84 -0.50
N ASP A 87 1.24 63.00 -1.39
CA ASP A 87 2.34 62.06 -1.10
C ASP A 87 3.73 62.58 -1.52
N ALA A 88 3.87 63.89 -1.75
CA ALA A 88 5.12 64.50 -2.18
C ALA A 88 6.33 64.07 -1.32
N GLY A 89 7.40 63.59 -1.96
CA GLY A 89 8.62 63.14 -1.28
C GLY A 89 8.60 61.70 -0.76
N GLN A 90 7.46 60.98 -0.84
CA GLN A 90 7.41 59.56 -0.50
C GLN A 90 7.98 58.68 -1.62
N LYS A 91 8.64 57.58 -1.26
CA LYS A 91 9.03 56.53 -2.22
C LYS A 91 7.82 55.64 -2.51
N LYS A 92 7.53 55.39 -3.79
CA LYS A 92 6.46 54.48 -4.22
C LYS A 92 6.98 53.64 -5.39
N ILE A 93 7.08 52.32 -5.21
CA ILE A 93 7.74 51.41 -6.15
C ILE A 93 7.06 51.42 -7.52
N PHE A 94 5.74 51.59 -7.53
CA PHE A 94 4.92 51.72 -8.74
C PHE A 94 4.30 53.12 -8.87
N GLY A 95 4.95 54.16 -8.33
CA GLY A 95 4.37 55.50 -8.22
C GLY A 95 4.19 56.25 -9.55
N LYS A 96 4.88 55.83 -10.62
CA LYS A 96 4.70 56.35 -11.99
C LYS A 96 3.44 55.82 -12.68
N LEU A 97 2.83 54.77 -12.14
CA LEU A 97 1.73 54.03 -12.76
C LEU A 97 0.42 54.23 -12.01
N GLY A 98 -0.67 54.39 -12.75
CA GLY A 98 -2.02 54.40 -12.21
C GLY A 98 -2.42 53.03 -11.64
N ASN A 99 -3.47 53.01 -10.84
CA ASN A 99 -4.08 51.80 -10.31
C ASN A 99 -4.88 51.07 -11.40
N VAL A 100 -5.20 49.80 -11.13
CA VAL A 100 -6.14 49.00 -11.92
C VAL A 100 -7.40 48.83 -11.09
N ILE A 101 -8.49 49.41 -11.54
CA ILE A 101 -9.76 49.41 -10.82
C ILE A 101 -10.74 48.55 -11.60
N ILE A 102 -11.25 47.51 -10.96
CA ILE A 102 -12.27 46.61 -11.50
C ILE A 102 -13.56 46.89 -10.73
N ALA A 103 -14.52 47.49 -11.42
CA ALA A 103 -15.81 47.81 -10.81
C ALA A 103 -16.60 46.52 -10.53
N LYS A 104 -16.61 45.57 -11.48
CA LYS A 104 -17.32 44.29 -11.38
C LYS A 104 -16.58 43.15 -12.07
N ALA A 105 -16.62 41.96 -11.50
CA ALA A 105 -16.04 40.76 -12.10
C ALA A 105 -17.10 39.68 -12.30
N HIS A 106 -17.01 38.99 -13.43
CA HIS A 106 -17.98 37.98 -13.83
C HIS A 106 -17.34 36.59 -13.78
N LYS A 107 -18.13 35.59 -13.41
CA LYS A 107 -17.67 34.21 -13.51
C LYS A 107 -17.76 33.76 -14.95
N ARG A 108 -16.67 33.22 -15.48
CA ARG A 108 -16.66 32.54 -16.79
C ARG A 108 -16.60 31.04 -16.52
N GLU A 109 -17.58 30.30 -17.03
CA GLU A 109 -17.72 28.84 -16.82
C GLU A 109 -17.73 28.40 -15.34
N GLY A 110 -18.36 29.21 -14.48
CA GLY A 110 -18.43 28.93 -13.03
C GLY A 110 -17.13 29.18 -12.26
N LYS A 111 -16.05 29.58 -12.95
CA LYS A 111 -14.80 30.03 -12.33
C LYS A 111 -14.80 31.54 -12.15
N ASN A 112 -14.19 32.00 -11.08
CA ASN A 112 -13.91 33.42 -10.90
C ASN A 112 -13.01 33.92 -12.03
N SER A 113 -13.18 35.18 -12.41
CA SER A 113 -12.18 35.89 -13.20
C SER A 113 -10.86 35.90 -12.47
N GLU A 114 -9.76 35.93 -13.21
CA GLU A 114 -8.43 36.04 -12.62
C GLU A 114 -7.69 37.24 -13.20
N ILE A 115 -7.03 38.01 -12.34
CA ILE A 115 -6.09 39.03 -12.79
C ILE A 115 -4.74 38.85 -12.09
N SER A 116 -3.67 38.72 -12.87
CA SER A 116 -2.30 38.62 -12.39
C SER A 116 -1.57 39.92 -12.69
N LEU A 117 -1.13 40.63 -11.65
CA LEU A 117 -0.26 41.80 -11.80
C LEU A 117 1.18 41.31 -11.78
N ILE A 118 1.97 41.63 -12.80
CA ILE A 118 3.30 41.06 -13.02
C ILE A 118 4.33 42.16 -13.07
N THR A 119 5.45 41.99 -12.36
CA THR A 119 6.65 42.81 -12.52
C THR A 119 7.88 41.93 -12.79
N ASP A 120 9.01 42.53 -13.15
CA ASP A 120 10.26 41.80 -13.36
C ASP A 120 11.10 41.70 -12.08
N ASN A 121 12.15 40.90 -12.12
CA ASN A 121 13.08 40.69 -11.00
C ASN A 121 14.20 41.75 -10.92
N LYS A 122 14.13 42.83 -11.70
CA LYS A 122 15.26 43.75 -11.88
C LYS A 122 15.62 44.47 -10.58
N GLY A 123 16.84 44.23 -10.08
CA GLY A 123 17.29 44.83 -8.82
C GLY A 123 16.68 44.20 -7.56
N LEU A 124 15.99 43.07 -7.70
CA LEU A 124 15.45 42.28 -6.59
C LEU A 124 16.36 41.08 -6.26
N PRO A 125 16.69 40.85 -4.99
CA PRO A 125 17.57 39.77 -4.55
C PRO A 125 16.82 38.43 -4.43
N MET A 126 16.38 37.87 -5.56
CA MET A 126 15.48 36.70 -5.60
C MET A 126 16.02 35.43 -4.92
N ASP A 127 17.33 35.23 -4.95
CA ASP A 127 17.99 34.04 -4.37
C ASP A 127 18.56 34.27 -2.96
N SER A 128 18.34 35.46 -2.39
CA SER A 128 18.93 35.78 -1.08
C SER A 128 18.22 35.02 0.04
N VAL A 129 19.03 34.45 0.93
CA VAL A 129 18.54 33.79 2.15
C VAL A 129 18.24 34.78 3.27
N LYS A 130 18.67 36.03 3.13
CA LYS A 130 18.50 37.06 4.16
C LYS A 130 17.05 37.53 4.26
N ALA A 131 16.60 37.77 5.48
CA ALA A 131 15.30 38.33 5.79
C ALA A 131 15.06 39.69 5.13
N GLU A 132 16.02 40.60 5.23
CA GLU A 132 15.92 41.95 4.63
C GLU A 132 15.59 41.89 3.12
N ASP A 133 16.24 40.96 2.42
CA ASP A 133 16.11 40.77 0.99
C ASP A 133 14.79 40.07 0.61
N LYS A 134 14.41 39.03 1.37
CA LYS A 134 13.11 38.35 1.20
C LYS A 134 11.93 39.26 1.52
N ASN A 135 12.08 40.12 2.53
CA ASN A 135 11.09 41.15 2.89
C ASN A 135 10.97 42.16 1.78
N ARG A 136 12.09 42.64 1.21
CA ARG A 136 12.07 43.55 0.06
C ARG A 136 11.34 42.97 -1.15
N VAL A 137 11.51 41.68 -1.45
CA VAL A 137 10.77 40.98 -2.52
C VAL A 137 9.27 40.93 -2.19
N SER A 138 8.91 40.62 -0.94
CA SER A 138 7.51 40.59 -0.49
C SER A 138 6.86 41.99 -0.43
N GLU A 139 7.62 43.04 -0.10
CA GLU A 139 7.18 44.44 -0.14
C GLU A 139 6.81 44.86 -1.56
N VAL A 140 7.63 44.50 -2.55
CA VAL A 140 7.35 44.78 -3.97
C VAL A 140 6.07 44.07 -4.43
N LEU A 141 5.89 42.79 -4.08
CA LEU A 141 4.67 42.04 -4.39
C LEU A 141 3.43 42.65 -3.70
N ASN A 142 3.57 43.14 -2.47
CA ASN A 142 2.47 43.79 -1.76
C ASN A 142 2.15 45.19 -2.32
N GLU A 143 3.14 46.00 -2.67
CA GLU A 143 2.90 47.27 -3.36
C GLU A 143 2.28 47.06 -4.74
N LEU A 144 2.67 46.00 -5.46
CA LEU A 144 2.03 45.61 -6.71
C LEU A 144 0.58 45.17 -6.49
N ALA A 145 0.29 44.41 -5.43
CA ALA A 145 -1.07 43.98 -5.09
C ALA A 145 -1.96 45.18 -4.73
N ASN A 146 -1.40 46.19 -4.05
CA ASN A 146 -2.10 47.43 -3.66
C ASN A 146 -2.53 48.29 -4.86
N LYS A 147 -1.99 48.02 -6.07
CA LYS A 147 -2.43 48.67 -7.32
C LYS A 147 -3.74 48.13 -7.84
N LEU A 148 -4.22 46.98 -7.36
CA LEU A 148 -5.48 46.41 -7.79
C LEU A 148 -6.61 46.80 -6.85
N TYR A 149 -7.73 47.28 -7.40
CA TYR A 149 -8.96 47.54 -6.67
C TYR A 149 -10.10 46.75 -7.29
N TYR A 150 -10.89 46.08 -6.46
CA TYR A 150 -12.09 45.35 -6.85
C TYR A 150 -13.30 45.89 -6.09
N GLU A 151 -13.97 46.89 -6.66
CA GLU A 151 -14.99 47.66 -5.94
C GLU A 151 -16.22 46.83 -5.53
N ALA A 152 -16.64 45.89 -6.38
CA ALA A 152 -17.76 45.01 -6.05
C ALA A 152 -17.44 44.05 -4.89
N TYR A 153 -16.16 43.79 -4.59
CA TYR A 153 -15.77 43.04 -3.40
C TYR A 153 -16.26 43.70 -2.10
N ALA A 154 -16.13 45.03 -2.02
CA ALA A 154 -16.62 45.78 -0.87
C ALA A 154 -18.15 45.72 -0.71
N LYS A 155 -18.84 45.29 -1.76
CA LYS A 155 -20.30 45.09 -1.83
C LYS A 155 -20.69 43.60 -1.74
N GLY A 156 -19.74 42.71 -1.45
CA GLY A 156 -19.96 41.28 -1.20
C GLY A 156 -19.77 40.36 -2.42
N GLU A 157 -19.29 40.87 -3.56
CA GLU A 157 -18.99 40.06 -4.74
C GLU A 157 -17.64 39.34 -4.59
N ASN A 158 -17.59 38.04 -4.90
CA ASN A 158 -16.37 37.22 -4.75
C ASN A 158 -15.98 36.53 -6.06
N ASN A 159 -16.17 37.21 -7.18
CA ASN A 159 -16.01 36.66 -8.53
C ASN A 159 -14.65 36.93 -9.16
N LEU A 160 -13.74 37.59 -8.44
CA LEU A 160 -12.38 37.88 -8.89
C LEU A 160 -11.36 37.20 -7.96
N THR A 161 -10.41 36.51 -8.57
CA THR A 161 -9.18 36.06 -7.93
C THR A 161 -8.04 36.94 -8.43
N GLY A 162 -7.31 37.58 -7.52
CA GLY A 162 -6.12 38.36 -7.89
C GLY A 162 -4.85 37.58 -7.60
N LYS A 163 -3.80 37.80 -8.40
CA LYS A 163 -2.44 37.31 -8.17
C LYS A 163 -1.42 38.42 -8.39
N VAL A 164 -0.30 38.34 -7.69
CA VAL A 164 0.89 39.13 -7.97
C VAL A 164 2.06 38.22 -8.30
N GLU A 165 2.91 38.67 -9.22
CA GLU A 165 4.00 37.87 -9.76
C GLU A 165 5.27 38.69 -9.96
N ILE A 166 6.41 38.07 -9.66
CA ILE A 166 7.73 38.48 -10.15
C ILE A 166 8.19 37.44 -11.16
N ALA A 167 8.52 37.89 -12.37
CA ALA A 167 9.03 37.07 -13.45
C ALA A 167 10.51 37.39 -13.76
N GLU A 168 11.18 36.50 -14.49
CA GLU A 168 12.59 36.67 -14.92
C GLU A 168 12.82 37.94 -15.77
N GLY A 169 11.75 38.47 -16.36
CA GLY A 169 11.73 39.71 -17.13
C GLY A 169 10.29 40.19 -17.34
N LEU A 170 10.12 41.43 -17.79
CA LEU A 170 8.80 42.01 -18.06
C LEU A 170 8.32 41.62 -19.48
N THR A 171 8.43 40.34 -19.83
CA THR A 171 7.98 39.77 -21.12
C THR A 171 6.91 38.70 -20.87
N ALA A 172 5.95 38.54 -21.79
CA ALA A 172 4.85 37.59 -21.62
C ALA A 172 5.32 36.12 -21.56
N GLN A 173 6.53 35.85 -22.06
CA GLN A 173 7.19 34.54 -22.07
C GLN A 173 8.11 34.30 -20.86
N SER A 174 8.35 35.33 -20.04
CA SER A 174 9.24 35.19 -18.89
C SER A 174 8.68 34.20 -17.89
N ALA A 175 9.54 33.30 -17.39
CA ALA A 175 9.13 32.35 -16.38
C ALA A 175 8.80 33.09 -15.07
N SER A 176 7.69 32.72 -14.46
CA SER A 176 7.31 33.19 -13.13
C SER A 176 8.33 32.67 -12.12
N MET A 177 9.00 33.58 -11.41
CA MET A 177 9.92 33.22 -10.34
C MET A 177 9.21 33.10 -9.00
N ARG A 178 8.20 33.96 -8.77
CA ARG A 178 7.38 33.95 -7.56
C ARG A 178 5.97 34.42 -7.88
N VAL A 179 4.97 33.67 -7.40
CA VAL A 179 3.55 33.97 -7.62
C VAL A 179 2.83 33.84 -6.28
N GLU A 180 2.05 34.86 -5.95
CA GLU A 180 1.30 34.92 -4.69
C GLU A 180 -0.15 35.36 -4.95
N ASP A 181 -1.06 34.96 -4.06
CA ASP A 181 -2.47 35.33 -4.17
C ASP A 181 -2.73 36.72 -3.54
N ILE A 182 -3.58 37.51 -4.19
CA ILE A 182 -4.08 38.79 -3.68
C ILE A 182 -5.33 38.54 -2.84
N THR A 183 -5.34 39.11 -1.64
CA THR A 183 -6.52 39.26 -0.78
C THR A 183 -7.10 40.66 -0.95
N TYR A 184 -8.40 40.86 -0.75
CA TYR A 184 -9.04 42.18 -0.91
C TYR A 184 -9.54 42.71 0.43
N LYS A 185 -9.33 44.01 0.70
CA LYS A 185 -9.91 44.70 1.84
C LYS A 185 -11.42 44.79 1.67
N LYS A 186 -12.17 44.45 2.72
CA LYS A 186 -13.63 44.41 2.67
C LYS A 186 -14.26 45.81 2.57
N GLU A 187 -13.58 46.84 3.04
CA GLU A 187 -14.11 48.20 3.11
C GLU A 187 -13.91 48.95 1.79
N THR A 188 -12.80 48.68 1.09
CA THR A 188 -12.38 49.45 -0.09
C THR A 188 -12.25 48.63 -1.36
N GLY A 189 -12.23 47.29 -1.26
CA GLY A 189 -11.93 46.41 -2.38
C GLY A 189 -10.45 46.43 -2.81
N GLN A 190 -9.57 47.13 -2.08
CA GLN A 190 -8.15 47.21 -2.43
C GLN A 190 -7.45 45.86 -2.20
N GLY A 191 -6.68 45.41 -3.18
CA GLY A 191 -5.85 44.22 -3.13
C GLY A 191 -4.67 44.36 -2.16
N GLN A 192 -4.27 43.25 -1.54
CA GLN A 192 -3.14 43.14 -0.63
C GLN A 192 -2.51 41.75 -0.74
N TYR A 193 -1.18 41.68 -0.70
CA TYR A 193 -0.47 40.44 -0.45
C TYR A 193 -0.10 40.38 1.03
N LEU A 194 -0.78 39.50 1.77
CA LEU A 194 -0.49 39.31 3.19
C LEU A 194 0.70 38.35 3.32
N TYR A 195 1.83 38.88 3.75
CA TYR A 195 3.02 38.08 4.03
C TYR A 195 3.47 38.28 5.47
N THR A 196 4.04 37.21 6.03
CA THR A 196 4.77 37.30 7.29
C THR A 196 6.19 37.74 6.94
N PRO A 197 6.72 38.81 7.55
CA PRO A 197 8.11 39.20 7.33
C PRO A 197 9.04 38.02 7.58
N ALA A 198 9.85 37.69 6.58
CA ALA A 198 10.94 36.75 6.69
C ALA A 198 11.89 37.21 7.80
N VAL A 199 12.38 36.23 8.57
CA VAL A 199 13.41 36.37 9.60
C VAL A 199 14.62 35.56 9.17
N ASP A 200 15.82 36.06 9.47
CA ASP A 200 17.06 35.44 9.00
C ASP A 200 17.11 33.98 9.48
N PRO A 201 17.58 33.04 8.66
CA PRO A 201 17.82 31.68 9.12
C PRO A 201 18.82 31.75 10.27
N LYS A 202 18.40 31.31 11.46
CA LYS A 202 19.27 31.27 12.63
C LYS A 202 20.39 30.27 12.35
N LEU A 203 21.63 30.74 12.32
CA LEU A 203 22.80 29.86 12.23
C LEU A 203 22.75 28.85 13.38
N PRO A 204 23.12 27.58 13.14
CA PRO A 204 23.11 26.59 14.19
C PRO A 204 24.13 26.95 15.27
N LYS A 205 23.75 26.78 16.53
CA LYS A 205 24.68 26.88 17.65
C LYS A 205 25.67 25.73 17.55
N THR A 206 26.94 26.04 17.34
CA THR A 206 28.00 25.04 17.20
C THR A 206 28.83 24.96 18.47
N ILE A 207 29.00 23.75 19.01
CA ILE A 207 29.81 23.44 20.18
C ILE A 207 30.89 22.44 19.73
N THR A 208 32.13 22.90 19.63
CA THR A 208 33.26 22.06 19.20
C THR A 208 34.34 22.03 20.26
N LYS A 209 34.71 20.83 20.73
CA LYS A 209 35.77 20.66 21.72
C LYS A 209 36.54 19.37 21.53
N HIS A 210 37.84 19.47 21.31
CA HIS A 210 38.72 18.31 21.12
C HIS A 210 39.87 18.33 22.13
N GLY A 211 40.18 17.18 22.71
CA GLY A 211 41.24 17.01 23.70
C GLY A 211 41.76 15.58 23.76
N GLN A 212 42.90 15.38 24.44
CA GLN A 212 43.55 14.07 24.61
C GLN A 212 43.18 13.36 25.93
N GLY A 213 42.28 13.94 26.74
CA GLY A 213 41.92 13.45 28.07
C GLY A 213 40.50 13.90 28.45
N LYS A 214 40.33 14.53 29.63
CA LYS A 214 39.04 15.13 30.05
C LYS A 214 38.59 16.19 29.04
N THR A 215 37.40 16.00 28.47
CA THR A 215 36.81 16.93 27.51
C THR A 215 35.32 17.09 27.77
N ILE A 216 34.87 18.32 28.07
CA ILE A 216 33.45 18.67 28.18
C ILE A 216 33.15 19.69 27.10
N GLY A 217 32.18 19.41 26.22
CA GLY A 217 31.78 20.30 25.14
C GLY A 217 31.09 21.56 25.65
N TYR A 218 30.05 21.36 26.46
CA TYR A 218 29.29 22.44 27.07
C TYR A 218 28.87 22.09 28.50
N TYR A 219 28.89 23.07 29.40
CA TYR A 219 28.56 22.90 30.82
C TYR A 219 27.49 23.90 31.25
N VAL A 220 26.47 23.42 31.97
CA VAL A 220 25.44 24.25 32.61
C VAL A 220 25.21 23.73 34.03
N GLY A 221 25.24 24.61 35.03
CA GLY A 221 24.99 24.26 36.43
C GLY A 221 24.40 25.40 37.22
N ASP A 222 24.30 25.23 38.54
CA ASP A 222 23.87 26.26 39.50
C ASP A 222 22.50 26.88 39.14
N ASP A 223 21.49 26.04 38.90
CA ASP A 223 20.12 26.42 38.53
C ASP A 223 19.98 27.26 37.25
N LYS A 224 21.05 27.37 36.45
CA LYS A 224 21.06 28.13 35.22
C LYS A 224 20.14 27.50 34.18
N LYS A 225 19.30 28.31 33.55
CA LYS A 225 18.39 27.89 32.46
C LYS A 225 18.78 28.55 31.15
N GLU A 226 18.90 27.77 30.10
CA GLU A 226 19.17 28.25 28.75
C GLU A 226 18.14 27.73 27.75
N THR A 227 17.84 28.55 26.74
CA THR A 227 17.03 28.16 25.60
C THR A 227 17.78 28.50 24.32
N TRP A 228 18.00 27.51 23.47
CA TRP A 228 18.62 27.65 22.16
C TRP A 228 17.53 27.51 21.12
N ASN A 229 17.30 28.59 20.38
CA ASN A 229 16.15 28.69 19.47
C ASN A 229 16.49 28.24 18.05
N GLU A 230 17.70 27.76 17.85
CA GLU A 230 18.30 27.32 16.60
C GLU A 230 18.60 25.82 16.65
N ASP A 231 18.96 25.25 15.50
CA ASP A 231 19.56 23.93 15.44
C ASP A 231 20.91 23.95 16.18
N VAL A 232 21.33 22.80 16.72
CA VAL A 232 22.53 22.68 17.54
C VAL A 232 23.40 21.57 16.99
N VAL A 233 24.69 21.87 16.82
CA VAL A 233 25.69 20.90 16.39
C VAL A 233 26.78 20.79 17.46
N VAL A 234 26.97 19.58 17.98
CA VAL A 234 27.97 19.28 19.01
C VAL A 234 28.98 18.29 18.43
N ASP A 235 30.26 18.67 18.42
CA ASP A 235 31.37 17.80 18.00
C ASP A 235 32.44 17.77 19.09
N VAL A 236 32.52 16.66 19.81
CA VAL A 236 33.39 16.50 20.98
C VAL A 236 34.29 15.27 20.83
N SER A 237 35.57 15.42 21.15
CA SER A 237 36.48 14.28 21.28
C SER A 237 37.38 14.35 22.51
N GLY A 238 37.61 13.20 23.12
CA GLY A 238 38.41 13.04 24.34
C GLY A 238 38.91 11.62 24.52
N SER A 239 39.51 11.34 25.68
CA SER A 239 39.92 10.00 26.08
C SER A 239 39.67 9.80 27.58
N GLY A 240 38.83 8.82 27.91
CA GLY A 240 38.55 8.42 29.30
C GLY A 240 39.79 7.90 30.02
N VAL A 241 40.67 7.18 29.31
CA VAL A 241 41.99 6.77 29.79
C VAL A 241 43.06 7.64 29.15
N ALA A 242 43.69 8.51 29.95
CA ALA A 242 44.79 9.37 29.53
C ALA A 242 45.50 9.98 30.75
N ASN A 243 46.78 10.32 30.58
CA ASN A 243 47.58 11.04 31.58
C ASN A 243 47.61 10.37 32.96
N GLY A 244 47.69 9.03 33.00
CA GLY A 244 47.71 8.24 34.23
C GLY A 244 46.36 8.16 34.96
N LYS A 245 45.28 8.67 34.37
CA LYS A 245 43.90 8.53 34.85
C LYS A 245 43.11 7.60 33.94
N GLU A 246 42.14 6.92 34.55
CA GLU A 246 41.29 5.92 33.90
C GLU A 246 39.79 6.32 33.87
N ASN A 247 39.49 7.52 34.35
CA ASN A 247 38.14 8.05 34.58
C ASN A 247 38.02 9.52 34.16
N ASN A 248 38.72 9.94 33.11
CA ASN A 248 38.57 11.30 32.59
C ASN A 248 37.14 11.48 32.04
N ASN A 249 36.49 12.58 32.43
CA ASN A 249 35.14 12.86 31.94
C ASN A 249 35.16 13.33 30.48
N VAL A 250 34.51 12.60 29.59
CA VAL A 250 34.32 12.92 28.16
C VAL A 250 32.82 13.08 27.90
N THR A 251 32.33 14.31 27.93
CA THR A 251 30.90 14.62 27.80
C THR A 251 30.62 15.66 26.73
N GLY A 252 29.55 15.47 25.95
CA GLY A 252 29.08 16.44 24.97
C GLY A 252 28.48 17.66 25.66
N ILE A 253 27.32 17.47 26.29
CA ILE A 253 26.63 18.48 27.10
C ILE A 253 26.46 17.95 28.53
N TYR A 254 26.97 18.71 29.50
CA TYR A 254 27.03 18.32 30.91
C TYR A 254 26.21 19.28 31.77
N LEU A 255 25.10 18.79 32.32
CA LEU A 255 24.18 19.53 33.17
C LEU A 255 24.24 18.99 34.59
N LEU A 256 24.59 19.85 35.55
CA LEU A 256 24.67 19.55 36.98
C LEU A 256 23.80 20.52 37.78
N ASP A 257 23.51 20.21 39.05
CA ASP A 257 23.07 21.18 40.05
C ASP A 257 21.95 22.12 39.58
N GLY A 258 20.88 21.56 39.01
CA GLY A 258 19.71 22.30 38.55
C GLY A 258 19.83 22.96 37.17
N GLY A 259 20.93 22.71 36.45
CA GLY A 259 21.15 23.24 35.09
C GLY A 259 20.10 22.75 34.09
N GLN A 260 19.57 23.66 33.27
CA GLN A 260 18.53 23.34 32.28
C GLN A 260 18.87 23.90 30.90
N VAL A 261 18.68 23.09 29.86
CA VAL A 261 18.80 23.50 28.45
C VAL A 261 17.60 23.01 27.65
N THR A 262 16.98 23.91 26.92
CA THR A 262 15.95 23.59 25.91
C THR A 262 16.46 23.95 24.52
N VAL A 263 16.45 22.99 23.60
CA VAL A 263 16.75 23.16 22.18
C VAL A 263 15.44 23.14 21.41
N ASN A 264 15.08 24.26 20.78
CA ASN A 264 13.87 24.34 19.97
C ASN A 264 14.08 23.85 18.52
N GLY A 265 15.33 23.78 18.06
CA GLY A 265 15.71 23.15 16.78
C GLY A 265 16.06 21.67 16.89
N ASN A 266 16.71 21.14 15.86
CA ASN A 266 17.29 19.80 15.84
C ASN A 266 18.64 19.77 16.57
N LEU A 267 19.04 18.60 17.06
CA LEU A 267 20.35 18.39 17.69
C LEU A 267 21.14 17.32 16.95
N LYS A 268 22.28 17.71 16.39
CA LYS A 268 23.30 16.77 15.92
C LYS A 268 24.44 16.67 16.93
N LEU A 269 24.78 15.48 17.41
CA LEU A 269 25.85 15.29 18.38
C LEU A 269 26.77 14.14 17.97
N THR A 270 28.06 14.43 17.85
CA THR A 270 29.10 13.42 17.68
C THR A 270 30.06 13.48 18.86
N LEU A 271 30.18 12.36 19.59
CA LEU A 271 31.12 12.22 20.69
C LEU A 271 32.06 11.03 20.46
N ARG A 272 33.34 11.34 20.30
CA ARG A 272 34.41 10.35 20.09
C ARG A 272 35.22 10.20 21.37
N ASN A 273 35.26 9.00 21.93
CA ASN A 273 36.06 8.68 23.11
C ASN A 273 37.13 7.66 22.71
N ALA A 274 38.36 8.12 22.49
CA ALA A 274 39.43 7.32 21.87
C ALA A 274 39.79 6.08 22.69
N VAL A 275 39.91 6.25 24.01
CA VAL A 275 40.05 5.15 24.97
C VAL A 275 39.02 5.37 26.08
N PRO A 276 37.86 4.69 26.02
CA PRO A 276 36.79 4.84 27.00
C PRO A 276 37.26 4.58 28.44
N ALA A 277 36.63 5.27 29.40
CA ALA A 277 36.94 5.08 30.82
C ALA A 277 36.75 3.60 31.24
N THR A 278 37.64 3.12 32.10
CA THR A 278 37.64 1.73 32.61
C THR A 278 37.12 1.64 34.04
N ARG A 279 36.98 2.79 34.72
CA ARG A 279 36.48 2.91 36.09
C ARG A 279 35.92 4.31 36.36
N GLY A 280 35.20 4.45 37.46
CA GLY A 280 34.83 5.76 38.01
C GLY A 280 35.90 6.37 38.92
N ALA A 281 35.57 7.47 39.62
CA ALA A 281 36.40 7.99 40.72
C ALA A 281 36.61 6.92 41.80
N SER A 282 35.53 6.24 42.17
CA SER A 282 35.59 5.00 42.92
C SER A 282 35.98 3.81 42.02
N LEU A 283 36.73 2.85 42.57
CA LEU A 283 37.16 1.64 41.86
C LEU A 283 35.95 0.84 41.34
N GLY A 284 36.06 0.35 40.09
CA GLY A 284 35.08 -0.53 39.45
C GLY A 284 34.60 -0.05 38.07
N ALA A 285 34.40 -0.99 37.13
CA ALA A 285 33.91 -0.72 35.79
C ALA A 285 32.40 -0.35 35.77
N ASP A 286 31.65 -0.79 36.79
CA ASP A 286 30.21 -0.57 36.98
C ASP A 286 29.79 0.91 37.14
N VAL A 287 30.77 1.79 37.33
CA VAL A 287 30.61 3.24 37.47
C VAL A 287 31.45 4.02 36.45
N ALA A 288 32.00 3.35 35.43
CA ALA A 288 32.77 4.03 34.38
C ALA A 288 31.90 4.89 33.47
N HIS A 289 30.64 4.50 33.26
CA HIS A 289 29.71 5.18 32.35
C HIS A 289 29.42 6.65 32.73
N TYR A 290 29.53 7.04 34.00
CA TYR A 290 29.40 8.44 34.46
C TYR A 290 30.40 9.42 33.83
N TYR A 291 31.49 8.90 33.28
CA TYR A 291 32.57 9.70 32.71
C TYR A 291 32.55 9.69 31.18
N MET A 292 31.47 9.21 30.56
CA MET A 292 31.33 9.13 29.11
C MET A 292 29.88 9.28 28.66
N SER A 293 29.44 10.52 28.39
CA SER A 293 28.04 10.77 28.01
C SER A 293 27.91 11.74 26.83
N GLY A 294 27.04 11.46 25.87
CA GLY A 294 26.65 12.45 24.87
C GLY A 294 25.99 13.64 25.56
N ILE A 295 24.94 13.35 26.33
CA ILE A 295 24.23 14.30 27.18
C ILE A 295 24.08 13.68 28.55
N TYR A 296 24.45 14.45 29.58
CA TYR A 296 24.28 14.07 30.98
C TYR A 296 23.53 15.16 31.71
N ALA A 297 22.52 14.77 32.49
CA ALA A 297 21.79 15.64 33.41
C ALA A 297 21.65 14.95 34.76
N GLY A 298 22.03 15.61 35.85
CA GLY A 298 21.86 15.04 37.19
C GLY A 298 22.28 16.00 38.31
N TYR A 299 22.36 15.46 39.52
CA TYR A 299 22.66 16.21 40.75
C TYR A 299 21.70 17.40 41.00
N GLY A 300 20.45 17.29 40.58
CA GLY A 300 19.42 18.25 41.01
C GLY A 300 19.05 18.04 42.49
N GLY A 301 18.07 18.79 43.00
CA GLY A 301 17.56 18.61 44.37
C GLY A 301 18.61 18.90 45.44
N LYS A 302 18.51 18.21 46.59
CA LYS A 302 19.48 18.36 47.69
C LYS A 302 20.77 17.58 47.41
N THR A 303 21.91 18.26 47.40
CA THR A 303 23.25 17.71 47.22
C THR A 303 24.17 18.11 48.39
N GLY A 304 25.43 17.67 48.38
CA GLY A 304 26.44 18.10 49.36
C GLY A 304 26.80 19.58 49.26
N ASP A 305 26.57 20.19 48.09
CA ASP A 305 26.96 21.56 47.75
C ASP A 305 25.80 22.57 47.87
N GLY A 306 24.55 22.09 47.98
CA GLY A 306 23.38 22.97 48.09
C GLY A 306 22.04 22.29 47.87
N SER A 307 20.99 23.10 47.72
CA SER A 307 19.68 22.67 47.25
C SER A 307 19.41 23.34 45.92
N HIS A 308 19.30 22.54 44.87
CA HIS A 308 19.07 22.97 43.49
C HIS A 308 17.73 22.45 42.98
N GLY A 309 17.24 23.01 41.89
CA GLY A 309 16.14 22.45 41.11
C GLY A 309 16.56 21.20 40.33
N ASP A 310 15.67 20.72 39.47
CA ASP A 310 15.95 19.59 38.59
C ASP A 310 16.91 19.98 37.46
N SER A 311 17.82 19.06 37.10
CA SER A 311 18.66 19.19 35.91
C SER A 311 17.90 18.69 34.68
N LYS A 312 17.70 19.53 33.65
CA LYS A 312 16.78 19.21 32.53
C LYS A 312 17.39 19.45 31.15
N PHE A 313 17.29 18.48 30.27
CA PHE A 313 17.64 18.65 28.85
C PHE A 313 16.44 18.31 27.96
N THR A 314 16.01 19.24 27.11
CA THR A 314 14.87 19.04 26.22
C THR A 314 15.24 19.38 24.78
N VAL A 315 14.91 18.51 23.83
CA VAL A 315 15.01 18.77 22.39
C VAL A 315 13.62 18.66 21.76
N ASN A 316 13.11 19.77 21.25
CA ASN A 316 11.81 19.84 20.58
C ASN A 316 11.89 19.46 19.09
N GLY A 317 13.08 19.50 18.49
CA GLY A 317 13.37 18.89 17.19
C GLY A 317 13.84 17.44 17.28
N ASN A 318 14.35 16.90 16.17
CA ASN A 318 14.92 15.56 16.11
C ASN A 318 16.37 15.54 16.57
N VAL A 319 16.80 14.40 17.11
CA VAL A 319 18.22 14.14 17.41
C VAL A 319 18.89 13.32 16.32
N ASP A 320 20.18 13.54 16.10
CA ASP A 320 21.09 12.70 15.30
C ASP A 320 22.39 12.54 16.08
N MET A 321 22.53 11.41 16.78
CA MET A 321 23.60 11.21 17.75
C MET A 321 24.49 10.01 17.39
N GLU A 322 25.80 10.21 17.41
CA GLU A 322 26.81 9.15 17.32
C GLU A 322 27.78 9.27 18.50
N VAL A 323 27.75 8.31 19.42
CA VAL A 323 28.37 8.43 20.75
C VAL A 323 29.19 7.20 21.12
N THR A 324 30.43 7.41 21.58
CA THR A 324 31.23 6.37 22.25
C THR A 324 31.08 6.50 23.76
N GLY A 325 30.08 5.86 24.34
CA GLY A 325 29.69 5.97 25.74
C GLY A 325 28.17 5.84 25.91
N VAL A 326 27.60 6.54 26.89
CA VAL A 326 26.14 6.65 27.07
C VAL A 326 25.60 7.80 26.22
N ALA A 327 24.60 7.61 25.36
CA ALA A 327 24.12 8.74 24.55
C ALA A 327 23.32 9.75 25.39
N LEU A 328 22.30 9.28 26.12
CA LEU A 328 21.48 10.09 27.02
C LEU A 328 21.52 9.50 28.43
N GLN A 329 22.03 10.26 29.41
CA GLN A 329 22.13 9.84 30.80
C GLN A 329 21.44 10.83 31.74
N ALA A 330 20.41 10.36 32.43
CA ALA A 330 19.75 11.10 33.51
C ALA A 330 20.09 10.46 34.86
N ASN A 331 20.77 11.19 35.74
CA ASN A 331 21.05 10.75 37.11
C ASN A 331 20.07 11.44 38.09
N LYS A 332 20.37 11.43 39.40
CA LYS A 332 19.55 11.99 40.49
C LYS A 332 18.94 13.34 40.12
N ASP A 333 17.61 13.42 40.16
CA ASP A 333 16.82 14.62 39.83
C ASP A 333 17.09 15.17 38.40
N GLY A 334 17.49 14.27 37.48
CA GLY A 334 17.79 14.56 36.08
C GLY A 334 16.69 14.12 35.13
N PHE A 335 16.35 14.96 34.14
CA PHE A 335 15.30 14.67 33.16
C PHE A 335 15.76 15.03 31.75
N ILE A 336 15.67 14.07 30.84
CA ILE A 336 15.99 14.24 29.43
C ILE A 336 14.76 13.90 28.59
N THR A 337 14.37 14.79 27.69
CA THR A 337 13.26 14.55 26.75
C THR A 337 13.67 14.92 25.33
N VAL A 338 13.49 13.98 24.39
CA VAL A 338 13.77 14.19 22.96
C VAL A 338 12.58 13.76 22.12
N ARG A 339 12.29 14.49 21.04
CA ARG A 339 11.09 14.24 20.22
C ARG A 339 11.17 12.97 19.38
N GLY A 340 12.33 12.65 18.81
CA GLY A 340 12.54 11.53 17.89
C GLY A 340 13.92 11.60 17.22
N GLY A 341 14.15 10.79 16.18
CA GLY A 341 15.40 10.79 15.42
C GLY A 341 16.31 9.59 15.69
N LYS A 342 17.62 9.78 15.50
CA LYS A 342 18.62 8.70 15.46
C LYS A 342 19.60 8.76 16.61
N ILE A 343 19.84 7.62 17.25
CA ILE A 343 20.88 7.45 18.26
C ILE A 343 21.69 6.20 17.93
N LYS A 344 23.00 6.36 17.79
CA LYS A 344 23.94 5.25 17.61
C LYS A 344 25.03 5.32 18.67
N THR A 345 25.08 4.29 19.50
CA THR A 345 26.19 4.04 20.42
C THR A 345 27.18 3.05 19.82
N HIS A 346 28.45 3.17 20.18
CA HIS A 346 29.50 2.24 19.77
C HIS A 346 29.76 1.18 20.84
N GLU A 347 30.10 -0.02 20.40
CA GLU A 347 30.42 -1.13 21.30
C GLU A 347 31.74 -0.86 22.04
N ILE A 348 31.74 -1.03 23.36
CA ILE A 348 32.92 -0.84 24.22
C ILE A 348 33.19 -2.15 24.97
N LYS A 349 34.48 -2.49 25.10
CA LYS A 349 34.96 -3.75 25.72
C LYS A 349 35.36 -3.61 27.20
N THR A 350 35.35 -2.39 27.73
CA THR A 350 35.88 -2.07 29.07
C THR A 350 34.81 -1.82 30.12
N SER A 351 33.61 -1.40 29.71
CA SER A 351 32.47 -1.11 30.57
C SER A 351 31.17 -1.15 29.76
N GLU A 352 30.04 -1.20 30.45
CA GLU A 352 28.71 -1.10 29.84
C GLU A 352 28.44 0.28 29.22
N THR A 353 27.57 0.30 28.20
CA THR A 353 27.06 1.52 27.56
C THR A 353 25.58 1.41 27.23
N TYR A 354 24.93 2.56 27.09
CA TYR A 354 23.50 2.68 26.86
C TYR A 354 23.18 3.79 25.86
N ALA A 355 22.19 3.59 25.01
CA ALA A 355 21.58 4.69 24.28
C ALA A 355 20.80 5.61 25.24
N MET A 356 20.09 5.03 26.21
CA MET A 356 19.32 5.77 27.21
C MET A 356 19.52 5.12 28.58
N LEU A 357 19.95 5.89 29.55
CA LEU A 357 20.18 5.45 30.92
C LEU A 357 19.53 6.41 31.92
N ALA A 358 18.79 5.85 32.88
CA ALA A 358 18.24 6.61 34.01
C ALA A 358 18.66 6.02 35.36
N GLU A 359 19.02 6.90 36.30
CA GLU A 359 19.53 6.55 37.63
C GLU A 359 18.92 7.53 38.63
N GLU A 360 17.74 7.20 39.17
CA GLU A 360 16.89 8.17 39.86
C GLU A 360 16.63 9.42 38.98
N GLY A 361 16.32 9.20 37.71
CA GLY A 361 16.02 10.26 36.74
C GLY A 361 15.07 9.75 35.67
N SER A 362 14.86 10.53 34.61
CA SER A 362 14.05 10.08 33.48
C SER A 362 14.66 10.41 32.12
N VAL A 363 14.59 9.47 31.18
CA VAL A 363 14.94 9.69 29.77
C VAL A 363 13.79 9.27 28.88
N PHE A 364 13.20 10.23 28.17
CA PHE A 364 12.03 10.04 27.31
C PHE A 364 12.37 10.36 25.86
N MET A 365 12.08 9.43 24.96
CA MET A 365 12.23 9.60 23.51
C MET A 365 10.91 9.32 22.81
N ASN A 366 10.36 10.33 22.15
CA ASN A 366 9.09 10.23 21.41
C ASN A 366 7.90 9.84 22.31
N THR A 367 7.94 10.19 23.60
CA THR A 367 6.93 9.78 24.60
C THR A 367 6.40 10.94 25.44
N GLY A 368 6.58 12.16 24.95
CA GLY A 368 6.22 13.39 25.66
C GLY A 368 7.07 13.63 26.91
N THR A 369 6.72 14.65 27.69
CA THR A 369 7.48 15.06 28.89
C THR A 369 7.19 14.19 30.11
N ASN A 370 6.12 13.41 30.08
CA ASN A 370 5.70 12.49 31.14
C ASN A 370 6.02 11.02 30.83
N GLY A 371 6.58 10.73 29.64
CA GLY A 371 6.93 9.38 29.21
C GLY A 371 5.73 8.49 28.85
N ASN A 372 4.51 9.03 28.79
CA ASN A 372 3.28 8.26 28.58
C ASN A 372 2.50 8.65 27.32
N GLU A 373 3.00 9.61 26.53
CA GLU A 373 2.35 10.17 25.35
C GLU A 373 3.14 9.79 24.08
N PRO A 374 2.91 8.59 23.51
CA PRO A 374 3.67 8.14 22.35
C PRO A 374 3.43 9.07 21.16
N GLY A 375 4.51 9.65 20.63
CA GLY A 375 4.49 10.49 19.43
C GLY A 375 4.52 9.66 18.14
N MET A 376 4.62 10.35 17.01
CA MET A 376 4.53 9.77 15.66
C MET A 376 5.82 9.95 14.85
N GLU A 377 6.93 10.33 15.50
CA GLU A 377 8.21 10.51 14.83
C GLU A 377 8.90 9.16 14.55
N ASP A 378 9.72 9.13 13.49
CA ASP A 378 10.61 8.01 13.22
C ASP A 378 11.75 7.98 14.28
N VAL A 379 11.96 6.81 14.89
CA VAL A 379 12.99 6.60 15.93
C VAL A 379 13.91 5.45 15.54
N GLU A 380 15.22 5.70 15.44
CA GLU A 380 16.22 4.67 15.13
C GLU A 380 17.32 4.66 16.21
N VAL A 381 17.31 3.62 17.05
CA VAL A 381 18.23 3.49 18.19
C VAL A 381 19.08 2.22 18.05
N TYR A 382 20.40 2.40 18.10
CA TYR A 382 21.39 1.33 18.25
C TYR A 382 22.12 1.52 19.59
N GLY A 383 21.77 0.70 20.58
CA GLY A 383 22.34 0.75 21.93
C GLY A 383 21.37 0.18 22.97
N ASN A 384 21.91 -0.21 24.13
CA ASN A 384 21.11 -0.78 25.22
C ASN A 384 20.27 0.31 25.93
N LEU A 385 19.19 -0.09 26.58
CA LEU A 385 18.41 0.75 27.49
C LEU A 385 18.67 0.30 28.94
N GLY A 386 18.72 1.25 29.87
CA GLY A 386 19.06 0.95 31.25
C GLY A 386 18.30 1.78 32.27
N VAL A 387 17.87 1.14 33.35
CA VAL A 387 17.65 1.82 34.64
C VAL A 387 18.53 1.17 35.70
N ILE A 388 19.33 1.98 36.38
CA ILE A 388 20.29 1.54 37.41
C ILE A 388 19.82 2.04 38.77
N ASN A 389 19.88 1.16 39.77
CA ASN A 389 19.62 1.49 41.15
C ASN A 389 20.95 1.89 41.83
N LYS A 390 21.33 3.17 41.71
CA LYS A 390 22.59 3.70 42.26
C LYS A 390 22.57 3.88 43.79
N ASN A 391 22.19 2.86 44.54
CA ASN A 391 22.08 2.86 46.00
C ASN A 391 23.40 2.59 46.76
N TYR A 392 24.55 2.75 46.10
CA TYR A 392 25.84 2.33 46.66
C TYR A 392 26.98 3.21 46.16
N GLY A 393 28.15 3.04 46.77
CA GLY A 393 29.39 3.70 46.39
C GLY A 393 29.48 5.18 46.80
N TYR A 394 30.34 5.94 46.13
CA TYR A 394 30.44 7.39 46.32
C TYR A 394 29.13 8.06 45.84
N ASP A 395 28.56 8.92 46.68
CA ASP A 395 27.28 9.62 46.51
C ASP A 395 26.12 8.72 46.04
N PRO A 396 25.61 7.83 46.91
CA PRO A 396 24.47 7.01 46.56
C PRO A 396 23.22 7.87 46.38
N ASN A 397 22.43 7.51 45.38
CA ASN A 397 21.15 8.10 45.08
C ASN A 397 20.16 7.82 46.25
N PRO A 398 19.44 8.83 46.78
CA PRO A 398 18.59 8.71 47.96
C PRO A 398 17.40 7.75 47.78
N GLY A 399 16.98 7.48 46.55
CA GLY A 399 15.87 6.59 46.24
C GLY A 399 14.50 7.18 46.59
N ASN A 400 14.31 8.49 46.39
CA ASN A 400 13.06 9.21 46.64
C ASN A 400 12.07 9.12 45.47
N HIS A 401 12.55 8.95 44.24
CA HIS A 401 11.71 8.89 43.04
C HIS A 401 12.10 7.74 42.09
N ALA A 402 11.25 7.52 41.09
CA ALA A 402 11.44 6.48 40.09
C ALA A 402 12.65 6.76 39.17
N SER A 403 13.22 5.69 38.63
CA SER A 403 14.13 5.73 37.47
C SER A 403 13.37 5.26 36.24
N LEU A 404 13.18 6.12 35.24
CA LEU A 404 12.31 5.83 34.10
C LEU A 404 13.02 6.02 32.76
N VAL A 405 12.89 5.05 31.87
CA VAL A 405 13.18 5.21 30.45
C VAL A 405 11.90 4.92 29.67
N SER A 406 11.54 5.77 28.72
CA SER A 406 10.35 5.54 27.88
C SER A 406 10.66 5.86 26.42
N ILE A 407 10.35 4.93 25.52
CA ILE A 407 10.59 5.06 24.08
C ILE A 407 9.36 4.65 23.28
N ALA A 408 9.03 5.42 22.24
CA ALA A 408 7.98 5.08 21.29
C ALA A 408 8.52 4.79 19.89
N LEU A 409 8.20 3.59 19.41
CA LEU A 409 8.49 3.04 18.08
C LEU A 409 7.15 2.83 17.37
N THR A 410 6.55 3.91 16.89
CA THR A 410 5.14 3.95 16.44
C THR A 410 4.99 4.00 14.92
N THR A 411 6.09 3.91 14.18
CA THR A 411 6.13 3.88 12.72
C THR A 411 6.87 2.64 12.23
N SER A 412 6.58 2.21 10.99
CA SER A 412 7.27 1.06 10.37
C SER A 412 8.75 1.28 10.07
N LYS A 413 9.23 2.52 10.17
CA LYS A 413 10.65 2.88 10.04
C LYS A 413 11.36 2.91 11.40
N SER A 414 10.61 2.86 12.49
CA SER A 414 11.18 2.93 13.83
C SER A 414 11.84 1.61 14.21
N LYS A 415 13.07 1.66 14.72
CA LYS A 415 13.86 0.50 15.11
C LYS A 415 14.63 0.73 16.40
N LEU A 416 14.55 -0.21 17.33
CA LEU A 416 15.47 -0.37 18.46
C LEU A 416 16.33 -1.62 18.25
N THR A 417 17.65 -1.49 18.37
CA THR A 417 18.59 -2.61 18.45
C THR A 417 19.34 -2.50 19.76
N GLY A 418 19.12 -3.43 20.69
CA GLY A 418 19.71 -3.36 22.02
C GLY A 418 18.96 -4.22 23.05
N GLY A 419 19.64 -4.50 24.18
CA GLY A 419 19.06 -5.15 25.36
C GLY A 419 18.54 -4.13 26.38
N VAL A 420 17.78 -4.60 27.36
CA VAL A 420 17.12 -3.76 28.38
C VAL A 420 17.50 -4.20 29.78
N LEU A 421 18.38 -3.46 30.46
CA LEU A 421 18.69 -3.71 31.87
C LEU A 421 17.73 -2.92 32.77
N ASN A 422 17.02 -3.63 33.65
CA ASN A 422 16.25 -3.02 34.74
C ASN A 422 16.71 -3.58 36.08
N GLU A 423 17.65 -2.89 36.74
CA GLU A 423 18.22 -3.32 38.02
C GLU A 423 17.15 -3.52 39.12
N PHE A 424 16.03 -2.79 39.08
CA PHE A 424 14.94 -2.95 40.05
C PHE A 424 14.16 -4.24 39.83
N ALA A 425 13.97 -4.64 38.57
CA ALA A 425 13.36 -5.93 38.21
C ALA A 425 14.34 -7.11 38.32
N GLU A 426 15.66 -6.86 38.29
CA GLU A 426 16.67 -7.87 38.61
C GLU A 426 16.68 -8.20 40.10
N ASN A 427 16.77 -7.18 40.96
CA ASN A 427 16.86 -7.37 42.40
C ASN A 427 15.50 -7.69 43.05
N GLY A 428 14.39 -7.36 42.39
CA GLY A 428 13.02 -7.59 42.90
C GLY A 428 12.52 -6.53 43.89
N ASN A 429 13.33 -5.52 44.21
CA ASN A 429 12.94 -4.39 45.06
C ASN A 429 12.66 -3.14 44.20
N ASN A 430 11.40 -2.79 44.00
CA ASN A 430 10.98 -1.69 43.13
C ASN A 430 9.87 -0.80 43.73
N PRO A 431 10.14 -0.06 44.82
CA PRO A 431 9.12 0.68 45.56
C PRO A 431 8.51 1.86 44.78
N HIS A 432 9.19 2.36 43.74
CA HIS A 432 8.75 3.52 42.95
C HIS A 432 8.32 3.18 41.52
N GLN A 433 8.11 1.89 41.21
CA GLN A 433 7.75 1.43 39.87
C GLN A 433 8.73 1.91 38.78
N SER A 434 10.03 1.95 39.12
CA SER A 434 11.12 2.21 38.18
C SER A 434 11.14 1.17 37.07
N GLY A 435 11.55 1.57 35.87
CA GLY A 435 11.67 0.65 34.75
C GLY A 435 11.63 1.31 33.39
N ILE A 436 11.58 0.45 32.38
CA ILE A 436 11.60 0.83 30.97
C ILE A 436 10.22 0.54 30.37
N ASP A 437 9.64 1.56 29.74
CA ASP A 437 8.39 1.47 28.99
C ASP A 437 8.68 1.56 27.49
N ILE A 438 8.08 0.66 26.71
CA ILE A 438 8.24 0.59 25.26
C ILE A 438 6.85 0.62 24.62
N TYR A 439 6.60 1.62 23.77
CA TYR A 439 5.47 1.62 22.86
C TYR A 439 5.92 1.07 21.52
N LEU A 440 5.39 -0.06 21.08
CA LEU A 440 5.84 -0.77 19.89
C LEU A 440 4.65 -1.05 18.96
N LYS A 441 4.48 -0.22 17.93
CA LYS A 441 3.26 -0.21 17.10
C LYS A 441 3.57 -0.04 15.63
N ASN A 442 2.57 -0.30 14.79
CA ASN A 442 2.55 -0.04 13.34
C ASN A 442 3.78 -0.59 12.59
N GLY A 443 4.23 -1.78 12.98
CA GLY A 443 5.40 -2.42 12.39
C GLY A 443 6.75 -1.90 12.88
N GLY A 444 6.80 -1.06 13.92
CA GLY A 444 8.04 -0.71 14.61
C GLY A 444 8.77 -1.97 15.10
N LEU A 445 10.10 -1.98 15.00
CA LEU A 445 10.93 -3.15 15.21
C LEU A 445 11.81 -3.02 16.46
N TRP A 446 11.78 -4.01 17.35
CA TRP A 446 12.79 -4.20 18.37
C TRP A 446 13.61 -5.47 18.08
N GLU A 447 14.88 -5.30 17.73
CA GLU A 447 15.86 -6.37 17.64
C GLU A 447 16.57 -6.54 18.99
N ASN A 448 16.10 -7.49 19.81
CA ASN A 448 16.61 -7.72 21.15
C ASN A 448 17.95 -8.47 21.12
N ARG A 449 19.02 -7.77 21.52
CA ARG A 449 20.37 -8.31 21.74
C ARG A 449 21.20 -7.32 22.56
N TRP A 450 21.94 -7.80 23.55
CA TRP A 450 22.91 -6.99 24.27
C TRP A 450 24.06 -6.54 23.36
N ILE A 451 24.45 -5.28 23.49
CA ILE A 451 25.53 -4.66 22.71
C ILE A 451 26.71 -4.36 23.64
N GLY A 452 27.90 -4.80 23.26
CA GLY A 452 29.14 -4.54 24.02
C GLY A 452 29.26 -5.32 25.32
N THR A 453 29.94 -4.74 26.31
CA THR A 453 30.22 -5.37 27.62
C THR A 453 28.97 -5.34 28.50
N GLU A 454 28.63 -6.47 29.13
CA GLU A 454 27.58 -6.51 30.15
C GLU A 454 28.03 -5.81 31.44
N ARG A 455 27.07 -5.23 32.15
CA ARG A 455 27.33 -4.52 33.40
C ARG A 455 28.08 -5.41 34.41
N ALA A 456 29.17 -4.89 34.96
CA ALA A 456 29.95 -5.59 35.97
C ALA A 456 29.31 -5.52 37.36
N ALA A 457 29.58 -6.51 38.21
CA ALA A 457 29.19 -6.46 39.62
C ALA A 457 29.91 -5.31 40.33
N ALA A 458 29.21 -4.66 41.27
CA ALA A 458 29.77 -3.58 42.06
C ALA A 458 31.07 -4.02 42.77
N VAL A 459 32.14 -3.25 42.57
CA VAL A 459 33.40 -3.45 43.33
C VAL A 459 33.28 -2.91 44.74
N GLN A 460 32.53 -1.82 44.90
CA GLN A 460 32.21 -1.24 46.20
C GLN A 460 31.19 -2.09 46.95
N LYS A 461 31.15 -1.92 48.28
CA LYS A 461 30.20 -2.62 49.14
C LYS A 461 28.76 -2.28 48.72
N ARG A 462 28.06 -3.29 48.19
CA ARG A 462 26.64 -3.26 47.83
C ARG A 462 26.04 -4.59 48.28
N GLU A 463 24.93 -4.54 48.99
CA GLU A 463 24.23 -5.76 49.42
C GLU A 463 23.69 -6.52 48.20
N ASN A 464 23.82 -7.86 48.19
CA ASN A 464 23.34 -8.74 47.12
C ASN A 464 23.75 -8.27 45.70
N LYS A 465 24.96 -7.72 45.55
CA LYS A 465 25.44 -7.08 44.32
C LYS A 465 25.22 -7.88 43.04
N ASP A 466 25.27 -9.20 43.10
CA ASP A 466 25.11 -10.08 41.94
C ASP A 466 23.66 -10.17 41.43
N SER A 467 22.67 -9.85 42.29
CA SER A 467 21.24 -9.82 41.92
C SER A 467 20.82 -8.63 41.04
N TYR A 468 21.74 -7.73 40.73
CA TYR A 468 21.49 -6.57 39.86
C TYR A 468 22.00 -6.80 38.43
N LEU A 469 22.67 -7.92 38.17
CA LEU A 469 23.29 -8.20 36.89
C LEU A 469 22.26 -8.56 35.82
N TYR A 470 22.61 -8.31 34.57
CA TYR A 470 21.74 -8.54 33.42
C TYR A 470 21.46 -10.04 33.20
N THR A 471 20.25 -10.48 33.52
CA THR A 471 19.79 -11.86 33.31
C THR A 471 18.89 -12.03 32.09
N GLY A 472 18.62 -10.94 31.37
CA GLY A 472 17.80 -10.85 30.17
C GLY A 472 17.09 -9.50 30.12
N SER A 473 16.47 -9.19 28.99
CA SER A 473 15.78 -7.90 28.83
C SER A 473 14.54 -7.83 29.73
N LYS A 474 14.48 -6.82 30.61
CA LYS A 474 13.36 -6.64 31.56
C LYS A 474 12.62 -5.32 31.33
N VAL A 475 11.39 -5.41 30.83
CA VAL A 475 10.53 -4.29 30.46
C VAL A 475 9.41 -4.13 31.49
N ARG A 476 9.15 -2.90 31.94
CA ARG A 476 8.08 -2.61 32.91
C ARG A 476 6.72 -2.53 32.22
N LYS A 477 6.64 -1.85 31.07
CA LYS A 477 5.44 -1.83 30.22
C LYS A 477 5.81 -2.02 28.76
N LEU A 478 5.16 -2.98 28.10
CA LEU A 478 5.19 -3.11 26.65
C LEU A 478 3.78 -2.85 26.13
N ILE A 479 3.64 -1.79 25.34
CA ILE A 479 2.35 -1.33 24.80
C ILE A 479 2.35 -1.47 23.28
N GLY A 480 1.62 -2.47 22.80
CA GLY A 480 1.47 -2.84 21.41
C GLY A 480 0.44 -2.06 20.61
N GLY A 481 0.24 -2.53 19.38
CA GLY A 481 -0.80 -2.04 18.48
C GLY A 481 -2.20 -2.25 19.05
N ALA A 482 -3.19 -1.48 18.59
CA ALA A 482 -4.58 -1.66 19.02
C ALA A 482 -5.26 -2.85 18.29
N SER A 483 -4.67 -3.29 17.18
CA SER A 483 -5.15 -4.40 16.35
C SER A 483 -3.99 -5.21 15.77
N GLU A 484 -4.30 -6.37 15.21
CA GLU A 484 -3.31 -7.23 14.54
C GLU A 484 -2.57 -6.53 13.39
N ALA A 485 -3.23 -5.59 12.68
CA ALA A 485 -2.63 -4.82 11.59
C ALA A 485 -1.66 -3.74 12.08
N GLU A 486 -1.86 -3.25 13.30
CA GLU A 486 -1.07 -2.18 13.93
C GLU A 486 -0.01 -2.72 14.89
N ARG A 487 0.22 -4.04 14.90
CA ARG A 487 1.10 -4.70 15.87
C ARG A 487 2.55 -4.22 15.81
N GLY A 488 3.22 -4.28 16.95
CA GLY A 488 4.67 -4.18 17.06
C GLY A 488 5.40 -5.44 16.61
N ILE A 489 6.68 -5.33 16.25
CA ILE A 489 7.51 -6.47 15.85
C ILE A 489 8.73 -6.59 16.77
N ILE A 490 8.95 -7.78 17.32
CA ILE A 490 10.12 -8.10 18.14
C ILE A 490 10.89 -9.24 17.47
N HIS A 491 12.19 -9.06 17.28
CA HIS A 491 13.12 -10.12 16.92
C HIS A 491 13.93 -10.52 18.14
N GLN A 492 13.69 -11.74 18.63
CA GLN A 492 14.37 -12.24 19.82
C GLN A 492 15.66 -12.98 19.42
N LYS A 493 16.82 -12.31 19.50
CA LYS A 493 18.12 -12.88 19.08
C LYS A 493 19.00 -13.34 20.23
N GLU A 494 18.66 -12.94 21.46
CA GLU A 494 19.44 -13.29 22.64
C GLU A 494 18.98 -14.61 23.24
N ASN A 495 19.90 -15.39 23.80
CA ASN A 495 19.56 -16.65 24.49
C ASN A 495 18.92 -16.42 25.87
N LYS A 496 19.08 -15.22 26.45
CA LYS A 496 18.42 -14.81 27.69
C LYS A 496 16.99 -14.31 27.38
N PRO A 497 16.05 -14.44 28.33
CA PRO A 497 14.65 -14.12 28.08
C PRO A 497 14.38 -12.63 27.93
N ILE A 498 13.26 -12.29 27.28
CA ILE A 498 12.57 -11.00 27.47
C ILE A 498 11.50 -11.22 28.53
N THR A 499 11.51 -10.43 29.60
CA THR A 499 10.46 -10.42 30.63
C THR A 499 9.73 -9.08 30.60
N VAL A 500 8.42 -9.13 30.46
CA VAL A 500 7.51 -7.97 30.45
C VAL A 500 6.64 -8.03 31.69
N GLU A 501 6.74 -7.01 32.54
CA GLU A 501 5.93 -6.92 33.75
C GLU A 501 4.44 -6.67 33.41
N ASN A 502 4.15 -5.66 32.60
CA ASN A 502 2.80 -5.34 32.13
C ASN A 502 2.73 -5.27 30.61
N TYR A 503 1.94 -6.15 30.02
CA TYR A 503 1.76 -6.26 28.57
C TYR A 503 0.36 -5.78 28.15
N ASN A 504 0.26 -5.04 27.05
CA ASN A 504 -1.02 -4.62 26.49
C ASN A 504 -0.97 -4.51 24.96
N GLY A 505 -2.01 -4.96 24.26
CA GLY A 505 -2.16 -4.76 22.81
C GLY A 505 -1.72 -5.97 21.98
N TYR A 506 -1.23 -5.69 20.76
CA TYR A 506 -0.83 -6.69 19.77
C TYR A 506 0.65 -6.62 19.40
N GLU A 507 1.34 -7.76 19.48
CA GLU A 507 2.74 -7.93 19.06
C GLU A 507 2.95 -9.21 18.26
N MET A 508 3.92 -9.16 17.35
CA MET A 508 4.56 -10.34 16.77
C MET A 508 5.97 -10.46 17.33
N VAL A 509 6.30 -11.61 17.92
CA VAL A 509 7.66 -11.97 18.32
C VAL A 509 8.13 -13.08 17.38
N TYR A 510 9.17 -12.83 16.59
CA TYR A 510 9.73 -13.85 15.73
C TYR A 510 11.09 -14.33 16.21
N TYR A 511 11.35 -15.62 15.94
CA TYR A 511 12.53 -16.36 16.33
C TYR A 511 13.17 -17.00 15.11
N ASP A 512 14.50 -17.08 15.13
CA ASP A 512 15.23 -17.99 14.25
C ASP A 512 15.06 -19.45 14.73
N HIS A 513 15.33 -20.42 13.84
CA HIS A 513 15.38 -21.82 14.22
C HIS A 513 16.46 -22.60 13.45
N SER A 514 16.92 -23.71 14.03
CA SER A 514 17.80 -24.66 13.35
C SER A 514 16.97 -25.58 12.43
N SER A 515 17.63 -26.24 11.46
CA SER A 515 16.96 -27.09 10.48
C SER A 515 16.17 -28.28 11.07
N ASP A 516 16.45 -28.67 12.31
CA ASP A 516 15.73 -29.71 13.07
C ASP A 516 14.60 -29.14 13.95
N GLY A 517 14.21 -27.88 13.76
CA GLY A 517 13.06 -27.28 14.43
C GLY A 517 13.35 -26.78 15.85
N ASN A 518 14.61 -26.65 16.28
CA ASN A 518 14.90 -26.04 17.58
C ASN A 518 14.89 -24.51 17.45
N ILE A 519 14.10 -23.87 18.31
CA ILE A 519 13.95 -22.42 18.33
C ILE A 519 15.18 -21.79 19.00
N ILE A 520 15.79 -20.83 18.32
CA ILE A 520 16.98 -20.10 18.76
C ILE A 520 16.51 -18.80 19.42
N GLY A 521 16.97 -18.55 20.65
CA GLY A 521 16.58 -17.41 21.46
C GLY A 521 15.94 -17.81 22.79
N GLY A 522 15.99 -16.89 23.76
CA GLY A 522 15.42 -17.05 25.09
C GLY A 522 13.91 -16.81 25.11
N ASP A 523 13.28 -17.17 26.21
CA ASP A 523 11.82 -17.14 26.33
C ASP A 523 11.25 -15.71 26.34
N PHE A 524 9.97 -15.58 25.98
CA PHE A 524 9.18 -14.36 26.13
C PHE A 524 8.21 -14.53 27.28
N VAL A 525 8.44 -13.81 28.38
CA VAL A 525 7.72 -13.97 29.64
C VAL A 525 6.84 -12.74 29.88
N VAL A 526 5.53 -12.92 29.86
CA VAL A 526 4.53 -11.92 30.27
C VAL A 526 4.12 -12.20 31.70
N LYS A 527 4.32 -11.25 32.62
CA LYS A 527 3.86 -11.37 34.01
C LYS A 527 2.36 -11.11 34.09
N HIS A 528 1.91 -9.95 33.63
CA HIS A 528 0.51 -9.53 33.57
C HIS A 528 0.13 -9.02 32.18
N ALA A 529 -1.12 -9.24 31.77
CA ALA A 529 -1.67 -8.77 30.51
C ALA A 529 -2.97 -7.98 30.71
N GLY A 530 -3.10 -6.85 30.02
CA GLY A 530 -4.36 -6.12 29.96
C GLY A 530 -5.40 -6.85 29.11
N GLU A 531 -6.68 -6.56 29.32
CA GLU A 531 -7.79 -7.19 28.59
C GLU A 531 -7.60 -7.08 27.07
N GLY A 532 -7.90 -8.18 26.36
CA GLY A 532 -7.82 -8.23 24.91
C GLY A 532 -6.39 -8.18 24.35
N SER A 533 -5.38 -8.61 25.12
CA SER A 533 -3.99 -8.67 24.64
C SER A 533 -3.73 -9.91 23.79
N HIS A 534 -2.88 -9.77 22.76
CA HIS A 534 -2.64 -10.81 21.76
C HIS A 534 -1.16 -10.89 21.34
N ILE A 535 -0.56 -12.07 21.46
CA ILE A 535 0.81 -12.33 20.98
C ILE A 535 0.80 -13.34 19.84
N THR A 536 1.53 -13.03 18.77
CA THR A 536 1.88 -14.01 17.74
C THR A 536 3.35 -14.36 17.83
N LEU A 537 3.66 -15.64 18.04
CA LEU A 537 5.02 -16.17 17.91
C LEU A 537 5.23 -16.71 16.49
N ARG A 538 6.30 -16.28 15.82
CA ARG A 538 6.57 -16.67 14.42
C ARG A 538 7.97 -17.26 14.24
N THR A 539 8.09 -18.23 13.34
CA THR A 539 9.37 -18.65 12.74
C THR A 539 9.22 -18.79 11.22
N ASP A 540 10.32 -18.96 10.48
CA ASP A 540 10.27 -19.27 9.05
C ASP A 540 10.15 -20.77 8.78
N ASN A 541 10.06 -21.16 7.51
CA ASN A 541 9.93 -22.55 7.08
C ASN A 541 11.28 -23.21 6.73
N LYS A 542 12.42 -22.59 7.05
CA LYS A 542 13.73 -23.06 6.61
C LYS A 542 14.07 -24.42 7.23
N GLY A 543 14.07 -25.47 6.42
CA GLY A 543 14.30 -26.85 6.87
C GLY A 543 13.03 -27.58 7.31
N LEU A 544 11.87 -26.92 7.25
CA LEU A 544 10.57 -27.48 7.56
C LEU A 544 9.75 -27.67 6.28
N ASN A 545 9.30 -28.88 6.01
CA ASN A 545 8.43 -29.16 4.87
C ASN A 545 6.94 -29.06 5.27
N THR A 546 6.41 -27.84 5.28
CA THR A 546 5.03 -27.55 5.73
C THR A 546 3.93 -28.08 4.81
N SER A 547 4.28 -28.48 3.59
CA SER A 547 3.39 -29.11 2.60
C SER A 547 3.51 -30.64 2.57
N SER A 548 4.43 -31.23 3.34
CA SER A 548 4.63 -32.68 3.35
C SER A 548 3.42 -33.45 3.84
N THR A 549 3.18 -34.60 3.23
CA THR A 549 2.15 -35.55 3.66
C THR A 549 2.68 -36.60 4.63
N LYS A 550 4.01 -36.79 4.72
CA LYS A 550 4.68 -37.75 5.61
C LYS A 550 4.46 -37.40 7.07
N ALA A 551 4.20 -38.40 7.90
CA ALA A 551 4.02 -38.20 9.32
C ALA A 551 5.29 -37.65 9.99
N ALA A 552 6.48 -38.12 9.61
CA ALA A 552 7.73 -37.59 10.14
C ALA A 552 7.86 -36.07 9.95
N ASP A 553 7.57 -35.57 8.74
CA ASP A 553 7.65 -34.14 8.42
C ASP A 553 6.53 -33.34 9.09
N LYS A 554 5.29 -33.84 9.08
CA LYS A 554 4.16 -33.22 9.79
C LYS A 554 4.40 -33.14 11.30
N ASN A 555 5.01 -34.19 11.87
CA ASN A 555 5.37 -34.26 13.27
C ASN A 555 6.52 -33.30 13.57
N LEU A 556 7.50 -33.15 12.68
CA LEU A 556 8.56 -32.14 12.83
C LEU A 556 7.99 -30.73 12.82
N VAL A 557 7.09 -30.41 11.88
CA VAL A 557 6.40 -29.11 11.80
C VAL A 557 5.59 -28.85 13.06
N SER A 558 4.79 -29.83 13.51
CA SER A 558 3.95 -29.68 14.71
C SER A 558 4.78 -29.60 15.99
N ALA A 559 5.87 -30.37 16.09
CA ALA A 559 6.83 -30.30 17.18
C ALA A 559 7.53 -28.94 17.21
N THR A 560 7.85 -28.36 16.04
CA THR A 560 8.44 -27.02 15.94
C THR A 560 7.47 -25.94 16.40
N LEU A 561 6.20 -26.00 15.97
CA LEU A 561 5.15 -25.11 16.47
C LEU A 561 4.97 -25.22 17.99
N ASN A 562 5.07 -26.43 18.55
CA ASN A 562 5.00 -26.63 20.00
C ASN A 562 6.24 -26.11 20.74
N LYS A 563 7.46 -26.31 20.19
CA LYS A 563 8.68 -25.71 20.73
C LYS A 563 8.63 -24.19 20.69
N LEU A 564 8.06 -23.62 19.62
CA LEU A 564 7.83 -22.18 19.50
C LEU A 564 6.79 -21.69 20.52
N ALA A 565 5.66 -22.36 20.66
CA ALA A 565 4.65 -22.03 21.68
C ALA A 565 5.23 -22.06 23.10
N SER A 566 6.14 -23.01 23.35
CA SER A 566 6.83 -23.19 24.65
C SER A 566 7.77 -22.05 25.02
N LYS A 567 8.06 -21.11 24.08
CA LYS A 567 8.80 -19.87 24.36
C LYS A 567 7.94 -18.81 25.04
N LEU A 568 6.61 -18.88 24.96
CA LEU A 568 5.73 -17.91 25.63
C LEU A 568 5.40 -18.39 27.05
N TYR A 569 5.59 -17.54 28.05
CA TYR A 569 5.10 -17.77 29.42
C TYR A 569 4.15 -16.66 29.82
N TYR A 570 2.97 -17.02 30.31
CA TYR A 570 1.99 -16.09 30.89
C TYR A 570 1.86 -16.36 32.39
N SER A 571 2.69 -15.70 33.19
CA SER A 571 2.90 -16.08 34.60
C SER A 571 1.62 -15.98 35.44
N ALA A 572 0.79 -14.96 35.24
CA ALA A 572 -0.47 -14.78 35.97
C ALA A 572 -1.59 -15.76 35.57
N TYR A 573 -1.38 -16.59 34.54
CA TYR A 573 -2.37 -17.60 34.14
C TYR A 573 -2.64 -18.61 35.26
N LYS A 574 -1.62 -19.04 36.00
CA LYS A 574 -1.77 -19.95 37.15
C LYS A 574 -2.61 -19.34 38.29
N ASP A 575 -2.65 -18.01 38.35
CA ASP A 575 -3.36 -17.22 39.38
C ASP A 575 -4.77 -16.79 38.91
N GLY A 576 -5.21 -17.26 37.73
CA GLY A 576 -6.56 -17.05 37.21
C GLY A 576 -6.71 -15.97 36.14
N GLU A 577 -5.65 -15.24 35.77
CA GLU A 577 -5.72 -14.20 34.73
C GLU A 577 -5.85 -14.84 33.32
N ARG A 578 -6.72 -14.30 32.46
CA ARG A 578 -7.06 -14.90 31.14
C ARG A 578 -7.06 -13.88 29.99
N ASN A 579 -6.33 -12.78 30.17
CA ASN A 579 -6.38 -11.62 29.31
C ASN A 579 -5.49 -11.71 28.06
N LEU A 580 -4.56 -12.66 28.04
CA LEU A 580 -3.62 -12.87 26.94
C LEU A 580 -4.05 -14.05 26.06
N THR A 581 -4.22 -13.80 24.76
CA THR A 581 -4.33 -14.86 23.76
C THR A 581 -3.03 -15.01 22.97
N GLY A 582 -2.72 -16.23 22.55
CA GLY A 582 -1.49 -16.54 21.83
C GLY A 582 -1.73 -17.34 20.55
N LYS A 583 -0.95 -17.05 19.50
CA LYS A 583 -0.90 -17.79 18.23
C LYS A 583 0.55 -18.14 17.89
N VAL A 584 0.80 -19.32 17.35
CA VAL A 584 2.07 -19.72 16.71
C VAL A 584 1.90 -19.83 15.21
N GLU A 585 2.93 -19.47 14.44
CA GLU A 585 2.91 -19.63 12.99
C GLU A 585 4.29 -19.89 12.37
N ILE A 586 4.29 -20.62 11.25
CA ILE A 586 5.43 -20.84 10.36
C ILE A 586 5.16 -20.11 9.05
N ALA A 587 5.92 -19.06 8.78
CA ALA A 587 5.81 -18.24 7.58
C ALA A 587 6.78 -18.71 6.48
N GLU A 588 6.53 -18.32 5.22
CA GLU A 588 7.45 -18.62 4.10
C GLU A 588 8.82 -17.93 4.25
N GLY A 589 8.89 -16.92 5.11
CA GLY A 589 10.08 -16.24 5.59
C GLY A 589 9.71 -15.40 6.83
N LEU A 590 10.68 -15.01 7.66
CA LEU A 590 10.41 -14.32 8.94
C LEU A 590 9.57 -13.03 8.78
N THR A 591 9.77 -12.32 7.67
CA THR A 591 9.05 -11.07 7.33
C THR A 591 7.90 -11.27 6.33
N ALA A 592 7.58 -12.52 5.94
CA ALA A 592 6.55 -12.79 4.95
C ALA A 592 5.14 -12.42 5.47
N PRO A 593 4.24 -11.92 4.62
CA PRO A 593 2.91 -11.49 5.03
C PRO A 593 1.96 -12.65 5.33
N SER A 594 2.31 -13.89 4.94
CA SER A 594 1.45 -15.07 5.08
C SER A 594 2.14 -16.21 5.84
N ALA A 595 1.38 -16.85 6.73
CA ALA A 595 1.74 -18.11 7.35
C ALA A 595 1.40 -19.29 6.44
N SER A 596 2.32 -20.26 6.36
CA SER A 596 2.06 -21.56 5.73
C SER A 596 1.37 -22.54 6.68
N ARG A 597 1.59 -22.37 8.00
CA ARG A 597 0.92 -23.09 9.08
C ARG A 597 0.73 -22.17 10.28
N GLU A 598 -0.39 -22.33 10.97
CA GLU A 598 -0.70 -21.59 12.20
C GLU A 598 -1.42 -22.48 13.22
N GLY A 599 -1.38 -22.07 14.49
CA GLY A 599 -2.01 -22.77 15.59
C GLY A 599 -2.24 -21.88 16.80
N LYS A 600 -3.28 -22.17 17.58
CA LYS A 600 -3.55 -21.48 18.84
C LYS A 600 -2.60 -21.96 19.94
N ILE A 601 -2.11 -21.05 20.76
CA ILE A 601 -1.38 -21.37 22.00
C ILE A 601 -2.39 -21.58 23.13
N THR A 602 -2.23 -22.68 23.86
CA THR A 602 -2.87 -22.91 25.17
C THR A 602 -1.84 -22.75 26.27
N TYR A 603 -2.25 -22.40 27.49
CA TYR A 603 -1.32 -22.23 28.61
C TYR A 603 -1.49 -23.34 29.64
N LYS A 604 -0.38 -23.82 30.19
CA LYS A 604 -0.39 -24.77 31.31
C LYS A 604 -0.88 -24.10 32.59
N ASP A 605 -1.71 -24.80 33.36
CA ASP A 605 -2.21 -24.28 34.64
C ASP A 605 -1.11 -24.16 35.72
N ALA A 606 -0.03 -24.95 35.63
CA ALA A 606 1.01 -24.99 36.66
C ALA A 606 1.93 -23.76 36.67
N ASP A 607 2.32 -23.28 35.49
CA ASP A 607 3.35 -22.25 35.32
C ASP A 607 3.01 -21.21 34.24
N GLY A 608 1.90 -21.37 33.53
CA GLY A 608 1.50 -20.49 32.44
C GLY A 608 2.34 -20.65 31.17
N GLN A 609 3.14 -21.72 31.03
CA GLN A 609 3.89 -21.96 29.81
C GLN A 609 2.95 -22.27 28.63
N GLY A 610 3.20 -21.64 27.49
CA GLY A 610 2.49 -21.87 26.24
C GLY A 610 2.73 -23.27 25.67
N GLN A 611 1.73 -23.83 25.02
CA GLN A 611 1.78 -25.12 24.33
C GLN A 611 0.95 -25.07 23.05
N TYR A 612 1.41 -25.79 22.04
CA TYR A 612 0.61 -26.12 20.87
C TYR A 612 0.24 -27.60 20.96
N ILE A 613 -1.03 -27.88 21.26
CA ILE A 613 -1.52 -29.24 21.40
C ILE A 613 -1.80 -29.80 20.01
N TYR A 614 -1.12 -30.90 19.66
CA TYR A 614 -1.32 -31.61 18.39
C TYR A 614 -1.34 -33.11 18.62
N THR A 615 -2.07 -33.81 17.76
CA THR A 615 -2.00 -35.28 17.68
C THR A 615 -0.90 -35.63 16.68
N PRO A 616 0.13 -36.41 17.07
CA PRO A 616 1.14 -36.87 16.12
C PRO A 616 0.48 -37.56 14.93
N ALA A 617 0.83 -37.12 13.73
CA ALA A 617 0.53 -37.86 12.53
C ALA A 617 1.21 -39.23 12.65
N VAL A 618 0.49 -40.27 12.26
CA VAL A 618 1.07 -41.59 12.02
C VAL A 618 1.07 -41.77 10.52
N ASP A 619 2.18 -42.27 9.97
CA ASP A 619 2.15 -42.72 8.59
C ASP A 619 1.14 -43.87 8.56
N PRO A 620 0.26 -43.94 7.54
CA PRO A 620 -0.58 -45.11 7.39
C PRO A 620 0.31 -46.35 7.42
N THR A 621 -0.10 -47.36 8.21
CA THR A 621 0.60 -48.65 8.27
C THR A 621 0.85 -49.13 6.84
N PRO A 622 2.08 -49.57 6.50
CA PRO A 622 2.39 -50.00 5.15
C PRO A 622 1.39 -51.07 4.73
N PRO A 623 0.86 -51.04 3.49
CA PRO A 623 0.06 -52.15 3.01
C PRO A 623 0.92 -53.42 3.01
N PRO A 624 0.33 -54.60 3.26
CA PRO A 624 1.05 -55.86 3.19
C PRO A 624 1.58 -56.07 1.77
N GLU A 625 2.90 -56.28 1.65
CA GLU A 625 3.64 -56.60 0.41
C GLU A 625 3.57 -55.56 -0.72
N GLY A 626 4.62 -54.72 -0.80
CA GLY A 626 4.70 -53.57 -1.70
C GLY A 626 4.42 -53.83 -3.20
N GLN A 627 3.96 -52.77 -3.87
CA GLN A 627 3.55 -52.75 -5.27
C GLN A 627 4.59 -53.40 -6.20
N THR A 628 4.19 -54.43 -6.96
CA THR A 628 5.11 -55.23 -7.78
C THR A 628 5.25 -54.77 -9.23
N GLY A 629 4.32 -53.98 -9.76
CA GLY A 629 4.36 -53.44 -11.13
C GLY A 629 3.83 -52.02 -11.25
N THR A 630 4.20 -51.30 -12.31
CA THR A 630 3.93 -49.86 -12.50
C THR A 630 3.02 -49.52 -13.69
N VAL A 631 2.69 -50.50 -14.55
CA VAL A 631 1.85 -50.29 -15.74
C VAL A 631 0.61 -51.19 -15.66
N PHE A 632 -0.57 -50.56 -15.62
CA PHE A 632 -1.86 -51.21 -15.43
C PHE A 632 -2.66 -51.12 -16.72
N ASN A 633 -2.99 -52.24 -17.34
CA ASN A 633 -3.73 -52.32 -18.60
C ASN A 633 -5.13 -52.94 -18.44
N LYS A 634 -5.37 -53.64 -17.32
CA LYS A 634 -6.63 -54.34 -17.01
C LYS A 634 -7.15 -53.99 -15.61
N GLY A 635 -8.42 -53.63 -15.52
CA GLY A 635 -9.11 -53.31 -14.26
C GLY A 635 -9.85 -51.98 -14.29
N VAL A 636 -10.44 -51.62 -13.15
CA VAL A 636 -11.12 -50.34 -12.92
C VAL A 636 -10.95 -49.93 -11.45
N ILE A 637 -10.91 -48.63 -11.19
CA ILE A 637 -10.90 -48.06 -9.83
C ILE A 637 -12.32 -47.61 -9.50
N ASN A 638 -13.12 -48.51 -8.92
CA ASN A 638 -14.54 -48.27 -8.60
C ASN A 638 -14.97 -48.71 -7.18
N GLY A 639 -14.00 -49.09 -6.33
CA GLY A 639 -14.24 -49.42 -4.93
C GLY A 639 -14.89 -50.79 -4.71
N GLN A 640 -15.14 -51.55 -5.78
CA GLN A 640 -15.66 -52.91 -5.70
C GLN A 640 -14.56 -53.94 -5.93
N PHE A 641 -14.72 -55.11 -5.30
CA PHE A 641 -13.86 -56.25 -5.53
C PHE A 641 -13.98 -56.74 -6.98
N ALA A 642 -12.89 -56.63 -7.74
CA ALA A 642 -12.77 -57.27 -9.05
C ALA A 642 -12.29 -58.71 -8.86
N PHE A 643 -12.84 -59.68 -9.62
CA PHE A 643 -12.43 -61.09 -9.57
C PHE A 643 -10.89 -61.21 -9.64
N ALA A 644 -10.30 -61.75 -8.56
CA ALA A 644 -8.89 -61.64 -8.17
C ALA A 644 -7.84 -62.06 -9.19
N SER A 645 -8.20 -62.77 -10.26
CA SER A 645 -7.25 -63.28 -11.28
C SER A 645 -7.09 -62.39 -12.51
N SER A 646 -7.87 -61.31 -12.68
CA SER A 646 -7.93 -60.56 -13.95
C SER A 646 -7.57 -59.07 -13.88
N SER A 647 -7.50 -58.47 -12.68
CA SER A 647 -7.17 -57.05 -12.52
C SER A 647 -5.70 -56.84 -12.20
N ASP A 648 -5.05 -55.91 -12.91
CA ASP A 648 -3.67 -55.50 -12.63
C ASP A 648 -3.54 -54.84 -11.25
N PHE A 649 -4.60 -54.24 -10.70
CA PHE A 649 -4.59 -53.66 -9.34
C PHE A 649 -4.44 -54.72 -8.26
N VAL A 650 -5.03 -55.90 -8.44
CA VAL A 650 -4.86 -57.05 -7.53
C VAL A 650 -3.52 -57.73 -7.80
N LYS A 651 -3.20 -57.98 -9.09
CA LYS A 651 -1.94 -58.60 -9.53
C LYS A 651 -0.70 -57.86 -8.99
N TYR A 652 -0.73 -56.54 -9.03
CA TYR A 652 0.37 -55.69 -8.58
C TYR A 652 0.27 -55.25 -7.12
N LYS A 653 -0.65 -55.83 -6.34
CA LYS A 653 -0.80 -55.59 -4.91
C LYS A 653 -1.08 -54.13 -4.54
N VAL A 654 -1.90 -53.46 -5.36
CA VAL A 654 -2.35 -52.07 -5.14
C VAL A 654 -3.75 -52.02 -4.53
N TRP A 655 -4.64 -52.96 -4.85
CA TRP A 655 -5.99 -52.99 -4.28
C TRP A 655 -6.03 -53.78 -2.96
N HIS A 656 -6.59 -53.16 -1.93
CA HIS A 656 -6.76 -53.76 -0.60
C HIS A 656 -8.25 -53.93 -0.30
N SER A 657 -8.72 -55.19 -0.23
CA SER A 657 -10.14 -55.51 -0.03
C SER A 657 -10.69 -55.04 1.33
N ASP A 658 -9.85 -55.09 2.36
CA ASP A 658 -10.27 -54.91 3.75
C ASP A 658 -10.53 -53.43 4.06
N THR A 659 -9.69 -52.57 3.49
CA THR A 659 -9.78 -51.11 3.59
C THR A 659 -10.52 -50.48 2.41
N LYS A 660 -10.74 -51.24 1.33
CA LYS A 660 -11.25 -50.77 0.03
C LYS A 660 -10.42 -49.61 -0.55
N THR A 661 -9.10 -49.66 -0.37
CA THR A 661 -8.15 -48.62 -0.84
C THR A 661 -7.33 -49.11 -2.02
N TYR A 662 -6.85 -48.14 -2.82
CA TYR A 662 -5.83 -48.37 -3.84
C TYR A 662 -4.54 -47.66 -3.41
N ASP A 663 -3.52 -48.42 -3.03
CA ASP A 663 -2.27 -47.88 -2.49
C ASP A 663 -1.12 -48.08 -3.51
N PHE A 664 -0.68 -46.99 -4.11
CA PHE A 664 0.45 -46.95 -5.04
C PHE A 664 1.70 -46.47 -4.30
N THR A 665 2.76 -47.25 -4.37
CA THR A 665 4.06 -46.93 -3.77
C THR A 665 5.13 -46.61 -4.81
N LYS A 666 4.75 -46.56 -6.09
CA LYS A 666 5.62 -46.25 -7.24
C LYS A 666 4.87 -45.36 -8.23
N ASP A 667 5.61 -44.52 -8.96
CA ASP A 667 5.08 -43.83 -10.14
C ASP A 667 4.46 -44.85 -11.11
N SER A 668 3.23 -44.59 -11.54
CA SER A 668 2.40 -45.61 -12.21
C SER A 668 1.60 -45.06 -13.38
N ILE A 669 1.49 -45.86 -14.45
CA ILE A 669 0.71 -45.57 -15.66
C ILE A 669 -0.51 -46.48 -15.69
N LEU A 670 -1.69 -45.87 -15.74
CA LEU A 670 -2.99 -46.52 -15.71
C LEU A 670 -3.64 -46.40 -17.10
N ASN A 671 -3.55 -47.46 -17.91
CA ASN A 671 -4.21 -47.60 -19.21
C ASN A 671 -5.56 -48.32 -19.05
N VAL A 672 -6.43 -47.77 -18.22
CA VAL A 672 -7.69 -48.37 -17.78
C VAL A 672 -8.85 -47.39 -17.97
N LYS A 673 -10.04 -47.80 -17.50
CA LYS A 673 -11.22 -46.93 -17.43
C LYS A 673 -11.06 -45.82 -16.40
N SER A 674 -12.02 -44.90 -16.37
CA SER A 674 -12.09 -43.79 -15.41
C SER A 674 -11.99 -44.24 -13.95
N ILE A 675 -11.46 -43.38 -13.09
CA ILE A 675 -11.61 -43.51 -11.63
C ILE A 675 -13.03 -43.07 -11.28
N THR A 676 -13.83 -43.93 -10.67
CA THR A 676 -15.28 -43.71 -10.60
C THR A 676 -15.90 -44.00 -9.24
N GLY A 677 -16.60 -43.01 -8.68
CA GLY A 677 -17.42 -43.13 -7.47
C GLY A 677 -18.83 -43.67 -7.71
N GLU A 678 -19.11 -44.24 -8.89
CA GLU A 678 -20.45 -44.73 -9.25
C GLU A 678 -20.95 -45.90 -8.40
N LYS A 679 -20.04 -46.72 -7.86
CA LYS A 679 -20.38 -47.98 -7.18
C LYS A 679 -20.13 -47.95 -5.68
N ASP A 680 -18.99 -47.40 -5.27
CA ASP A 680 -18.60 -47.26 -3.86
C ASP A 680 -17.71 -46.01 -3.70
N LYS A 681 -17.43 -45.62 -2.46
CA LYS A 681 -16.46 -44.56 -2.13
C LYS A 681 -15.06 -44.96 -2.60
N ILE A 682 -14.33 -44.02 -3.18
CA ILE A 682 -12.97 -44.25 -3.67
C ILE A 682 -11.95 -43.56 -2.78
N THR A 683 -10.90 -44.31 -2.42
CA THR A 683 -9.69 -43.78 -1.78
C THR A 683 -8.47 -44.32 -2.51
N VAL A 684 -7.70 -43.42 -3.12
CA VAL A 684 -6.42 -43.73 -3.78
C VAL A 684 -5.31 -43.02 -3.01
N ASN A 685 -4.34 -43.77 -2.50
CA ASN A 685 -3.17 -43.21 -1.83
C ASN A 685 -1.91 -43.46 -2.67
N ALA A 686 -1.27 -42.39 -3.09
CA ALA A 686 0.00 -42.39 -3.82
C ALA A 686 0.92 -41.25 -3.33
N PRO A 687 1.09 -41.06 -2.01
CA PRO A 687 1.82 -39.92 -1.47
C PRO A 687 3.26 -39.89 -2.01
N GLY A 688 3.67 -38.74 -2.53
CA GLY A 688 5.00 -38.58 -3.14
C GLY A 688 5.13 -39.11 -4.58
N MET A 689 4.17 -39.89 -5.07
CA MET A 689 4.20 -40.53 -6.40
C MET A 689 3.42 -39.75 -7.45
N THR A 690 3.78 -39.98 -8.72
CA THR A 690 3.05 -39.50 -9.90
C THR A 690 2.18 -40.61 -10.47
N LEU A 691 0.88 -40.34 -10.64
CA LEU A 691 -0.03 -41.26 -11.32
C LEU A 691 -0.44 -40.67 -12.67
N THR A 692 -0.30 -41.45 -13.74
CA THR A 692 -0.73 -41.07 -15.09
C THR A 692 -1.89 -41.95 -15.52
N LEU A 693 -3.10 -41.40 -15.60
CA LEU A 693 -4.29 -42.09 -16.12
C LEU A 693 -4.48 -41.78 -17.61
N ASN A 694 -4.23 -42.77 -18.46
CA ASN A 694 -4.65 -42.78 -19.85
C ASN A 694 -6.03 -43.42 -19.93
N SER A 695 -7.08 -42.61 -19.74
CA SER A 695 -8.43 -43.11 -19.64
C SER A 695 -8.92 -43.68 -20.97
N LYS A 696 -9.54 -44.87 -20.89
CA LYS A 696 -10.25 -45.51 -22.01
C LYS A 696 -11.74 -45.13 -22.09
N ASP A 697 -12.22 -44.31 -21.15
CA ASP A 697 -13.58 -43.77 -21.14
C ASP A 697 -13.58 -42.28 -21.53
N GLN A 698 -14.76 -41.69 -21.69
CA GLN A 698 -14.97 -40.25 -21.85
C GLN A 698 -14.76 -39.44 -20.53
N TYR A 699 -14.28 -40.08 -19.47
CA TYR A 699 -14.06 -39.47 -18.16
C TYR A 699 -12.66 -39.80 -17.65
N GLY A 700 -11.96 -38.87 -17.00
CA GLY A 700 -10.78 -39.18 -16.19
C GLY A 700 -11.19 -39.65 -14.80
N ILE A 701 -11.78 -38.74 -14.03
CA ILE A 701 -12.34 -38.98 -12.70
C ILE A 701 -13.81 -38.58 -12.68
N GLN A 702 -14.68 -39.42 -12.12
CA GLN A 702 -16.10 -39.10 -12.03
C GLN A 702 -16.75 -39.50 -10.70
N SER A 703 -17.59 -38.60 -10.21
CA SER A 703 -18.69 -38.88 -9.29
C SER A 703 -19.95 -38.24 -9.87
N TYR A 704 -20.51 -38.88 -10.89
CA TYR A 704 -21.41 -38.22 -11.83
C TYR A 704 -22.72 -38.99 -12.07
N CYS A 705 -23.85 -38.32 -11.83
CA CYS A 705 -25.19 -38.87 -11.98
C CYS A 705 -25.89 -38.48 -13.31
N GLY A 706 -25.18 -37.78 -14.20
CA GLY A 706 -25.70 -37.26 -15.47
C GLY A 706 -26.04 -35.77 -15.45
N ARG A 707 -26.05 -35.15 -16.65
CA ARG A 707 -26.26 -33.71 -16.86
C ARG A 707 -27.71 -33.26 -16.70
N GLY A 708 -28.65 -34.13 -17.11
CA GLY A 708 -30.06 -33.76 -17.27
C GLY A 708 -30.71 -33.34 -15.96
N TYR A 709 -31.49 -32.28 -15.99
CA TYR A 709 -32.32 -31.87 -14.86
C TYR A 709 -33.45 -32.87 -14.67
N LYS A 710 -33.66 -33.32 -13.43
CA LYS A 710 -34.83 -34.10 -13.04
C LYS A 710 -35.60 -33.36 -11.96
N ALA A 711 -36.83 -32.97 -12.27
CA ALA A 711 -37.71 -32.25 -11.34
C ALA A 711 -38.04 -33.05 -10.07
N ASP A 712 -37.90 -34.38 -10.11
CA ASP A 712 -38.14 -35.28 -8.96
C ASP A 712 -36.90 -35.49 -8.07
N ASN A 713 -35.75 -34.89 -8.41
CA ASN A 713 -34.46 -35.10 -7.75
C ASN A 713 -33.97 -36.57 -7.69
N ASN A 714 -34.52 -37.46 -8.52
CA ASN A 714 -34.20 -38.88 -8.51
C ASN A 714 -33.01 -39.22 -9.43
N TYR A 715 -31.83 -38.82 -8.98
CA TYR A 715 -30.57 -39.05 -9.68
C TYR A 715 -29.93 -40.40 -9.33
N LYS A 716 -29.06 -40.91 -10.22
CA LYS A 716 -28.21 -42.06 -9.91
C LYS A 716 -27.36 -41.75 -8.67
N LYS A 717 -27.35 -42.66 -7.68
CA LYS A 717 -26.50 -42.53 -6.49
C LYS A 717 -25.02 -42.69 -6.87
N VAL A 718 -24.20 -41.78 -6.36
CA VAL A 718 -22.74 -41.75 -6.54
C VAL A 718 -22.08 -41.41 -5.20
N HIS A 719 -20.76 -41.60 -5.11
CA HIS A 719 -19.99 -41.54 -3.86
C HIS A 719 -18.76 -40.64 -4.01
N ASP A 720 -18.16 -40.27 -2.88
CA ASP A 720 -16.98 -39.42 -2.86
C ASP A 720 -15.75 -40.14 -3.44
N VAL A 721 -14.88 -39.36 -4.08
CA VAL A 721 -13.60 -39.83 -4.62
C VAL A 721 -12.50 -39.01 -3.95
N ASN A 722 -11.59 -39.68 -3.24
CA ASN A 722 -10.45 -39.05 -2.57
C ASN A 722 -9.15 -39.62 -3.13
N ILE A 723 -8.29 -38.76 -3.67
CA ILE A 723 -7.01 -39.14 -4.25
C ILE A 723 -5.92 -38.30 -3.58
N THR A 724 -4.85 -38.95 -3.12
CA THR A 724 -3.65 -38.28 -2.64
C THR A 724 -2.48 -38.70 -3.52
N ALA A 725 -1.82 -37.75 -4.17
CA ALA A 725 -0.66 -38.00 -5.02
C ALA A 725 0.32 -36.81 -4.93
N LYS A 726 1.59 -36.97 -5.32
CA LYS A 726 2.42 -35.77 -5.59
C LYS A 726 1.86 -35.04 -6.81
N LYS A 727 1.60 -35.82 -7.87
CA LYS A 727 1.07 -35.32 -9.14
C LYS A 727 0.15 -36.35 -9.79
N LEU A 728 -0.94 -35.88 -10.37
CA LEU A 728 -1.90 -36.69 -11.13
C LEU A 728 -1.99 -36.17 -12.56
N ILE A 729 -1.71 -37.00 -13.55
CA ILE A 729 -1.80 -36.67 -14.98
C ILE A 729 -3.01 -37.41 -15.55
N LEU A 730 -3.99 -36.69 -16.07
CA LEU A 730 -5.22 -37.23 -16.65
C LEU A 730 -5.24 -36.99 -18.15
N ASN A 731 -5.18 -38.06 -18.93
CA ASN A 731 -5.28 -38.01 -20.39
C ASN A 731 -6.60 -38.66 -20.81
N VAL A 732 -7.50 -37.86 -21.39
CA VAL A 732 -8.81 -38.30 -21.88
C VAL A 732 -8.92 -37.92 -23.35
N ASP A 733 -8.69 -38.90 -24.23
CA ASP A 733 -8.62 -38.69 -25.68
C ASP A 733 -9.74 -39.44 -26.42
N GLN A 734 -10.73 -38.69 -26.92
CA GLN A 734 -11.86 -39.22 -27.68
C GLN A 734 -11.70 -39.03 -29.19
N LEU A 735 -10.63 -38.38 -29.68
CA LEU A 735 -10.41 -38.19 -31.12
C LEU A 735 -10.10 -39.50 -31.84
N LYS A 736 -9.43 -40.44 -31.14
CA LYS A 736 -9.11 -41.78 -31.66
C LYS A 736 -10.31 -42.70 -31.80
N SER A 737 -11.45 -42.37 -31.18
CA SER A 737 -12.67 -43.16 -31.28
C SER A 737 -13.24 -43.10 -32.71
N LYS A 738 -13.74 -44.23 -33.24
CA LYS A 738 -14.50 -44.23 -34.50
C LYS A 738 -15.93 -43.70 -34.34
N ALA A 739 -16.46 -43.68 -33.11
CA ALA A 739 -17.78 -43.12 -32.83
C ALA A 739 -17.77 -41.58 -32.93
N SER A 740 -18.94 -40.97 -33.05
CA SER A 740 -19.11 -39.53 -32.82
C SER A 740 -18.66 -39.09 -31.43
N GLY A 741 -18.58 -37.76 -31.24
CA GLY A 741 -18.24 -37.16 -29.96
C GLY A 741 -19.26 -37.48 -28.86
N LYS A 742 -18.77 -37.49 -27.62
CA LYS A 742 -19.58 -37.68 -26.41
C LYS A 742 -19.22 -36.62 -25.40
N ASP A 743 -20.10 -36.34 -24.45
CA ASP A 743 -19.75 -35.46 -23.33
C ASP A 743 -18.52 -36.02 -22.59
N THR A 744 -17.47 -35.20 -22.46
CA THR A 744 -16.13 -35.66 -22.07
C THR A 744 -15.56 -34.77 -20.98
N PHE A 745 -14.97 -35.38 -19.95
CA PHE A 745 -14.49 -34.65 -18.78
C PHE A 745 -13.15 -35.18 -18.27
N GLY A 746 -12.22 -34.29 -17.91
CA GLY A 746 -11.07 -34.68 -17.11
C GLY A 746 -11.51 -35.09 -15.70
N ILE A 747 -12.21 -34.20 -15.00
CA ILE A 747 -12.81 -34.43 -13.69
C ILE A 747 -14.26 -33.94 -13.70
N ILE A 748 -15.20 -34.74 -13.20
CA ILE A 748 -16.61 -34.34 -13.06
C ILE A 748 -17.19 -34.77 -11.71
N SER A 749 -17.85 -33.85 -11.01
CA SER A 749 -18.77 -34.18 -9.92
C SER A 749 -20.17 -33.64 -10.23
N GLY A 750 -21.16 -34.52 -10.26
CA GLY A 750 -22.56 -34.15 -10.42
C GLY A 750 -23.41 -35.11 -9.61
N SER A 751 -24.05 -34.62 -8.55
CA SER A 751 -24.68 -35.48 -7.56
C SER A 751 -25.80 -34.76 -6.80
N SER A 752 -26.72 -35.57 -6.28
CA SER A 752 -27.73 -35.17 -5.32
C SER A 752 -27.97 -36.33 -4.33
N PRO A 753 -27.73 -36.16 -3.00
CA PRO A 753 -27.12 -34.98 -2.36
C PRO A 753 -25.62 -34.86 -2.73
N GLY A 754 -25.08 -33.63 -2.65
CA GLY A 754 -23.74 -33.29 -3.15
C GLY A 754 -22.61 -34.21 -2.69
N LYS A 755 -21.77 -34.63 -3.64
CA LYS A 755 -20.58 -35.48 -3.50
C LYS A 755 -19.34 -34.75 -3.98
N THR A 756 -18.22 -35.13 -3.38
CA THR A 756 -16.95 -34.44 -3.60
C THR A 756 -15.95 -35.35 -4.30
N VAL A 757 -15.29 -34.80 -5.32
CA VAL A 757 -14.03 -35.31 -5.83
C VAL A 757 -12.91 -34.45 -5.24
N THR A 758 -12.05 -35.06 -4.42
CA THR A 758 -10.91 -34.41 -3.78
C THR A 758 -9.60 -34.97 -4.30
N VAL A 759 -8.69 -34.10 -4.74
CA VAL A 759 -7.32 -34.44 -5.11
C VAL A 759 -6.35 -33.63 -4.25
N ASN A 760 -5.51 -34.32 -3.48
CA ASN A 760 -4.42 -33.72 -2.71
C ASN A 760 -3.13 -33.92 -3.50
N GLY A 761 -2.66 -32.89 -4.20
CA GLY A 761 -1.53 -32.95 -5.13
C GLY A 761 -1.74 -32.07 -6.37
N ASP A 762 -0.68 -31.88 -7.15
CA ASP A 762 -0.76 -31.18 -8.45
C ASP A 762 -1.50 -32.03 -9.48
N VAL A 763 -2.20 -31.39 -10.41
CA VAL A 763 -2.99 -32.07 -11.45
C VAL A 763 -2.67 -31.52 -12.84
N ASP A 764 -2.27 -32.39 -13.76
CA ASP A 764 -2.22 -32.08 -15.19
C ASP A 764 -3.41 -32.76 -15.89
N ILE A 765 -4.16 -32.03 -16.71
CA ILE A 765 -5.36 -32.53 -17.38
C ILE A 765 -5.25 -32.25 -18.88
N HIS A 766 -5.32 -33.30 -19.69
CA HIS A 766 -5.38 -33.22 -21.15
C HIS A 766 -6.68 -33.87 -21.63
N VAL A 767 -7.60 -33.06 -22.15
CA VAL A 767 -8.88 -33.52 -22.70
C VAL A 767 -8.92 -33.19 -24.18
N THR A 768 -9.10 -34.20 -25.02
CA THR A 768 -9.35 -34.03 -26.45
C THR A 768 -10.64 -34.71 -26.86
N ASN A 769 -11.49 -34.01 -27.64
CA ASN A 769 -12.79 -34.54 -28.04
C ASN A 769 -13.23 -34.04 -29.43
N LYS A 770 -14.22 -34.72 -30.02
CA LYS A 770 -14.90 -34.28 -31.24
C LYS A 770 -16.03 -33.31 -30.88
N TYR A 771 -16.25 -32.29 -31.70
CA TYR A 771 -17.26 -31.28 -31.38
C TYR A 771 -18.70 -31.79 -31.42
N TYR A 772 -19.09 -32.59 -32.41
CA TYR A 772 -20.48 -33.05 -32.58
C TYR A 772 -20.72 -34.48 -32.07
N LYS A 773 -21.92 -34.68 -31.49
CA LYS A 773 -22.49 -36.00 -31.18
C LYS A 773 -23.06 -36.67 -32.45
N GLU A 774 -23.51 -37.92 -32.31
CA GLU A 774 -24.31 -38.55 -33.37
C GLU A 774 -25.52 -37.65 -33.68
N PRO A 775 -25.88 -37.46 -34.96
CA PRO A 775 -27.12 -36.81 -35.33
C PRO A 775 -28.33 -37.53 -34.73
N ASP A 776 -29.35 -36.77 -34.33
CA ASP A 776 -30.61 -37.33 -33.88
C ASP A 776 -31.47 -37.84 -35.07
N ALA A 777 -32.70 -38.29 -34.80
CA ALA A 777 -33.60 -38.80 -35.82
C ALA A 777 -34.00 -37.75 -36.88
N THR A 778 -33.79 -36.46 -36.62
CA THR A 778 -34.03 -35.35 -37.55
C THR A 778 -32.81 -35.02 -38.41
N GLY A 779 -31.65 -35.60 -38.08
CA GLY A 779 -30.38 -35.33 -38.73
C GLY A 779 -29.60 -34.17 -38.12
N GLU A 780 -30.10 -33.56 -37.03
CA GLU A 780 -29.41 -32.49 -36.30
C GLU A 780 -28.40 -33.09 -35.31
N ALA A 781 -27.17 -32.56 -35.31
CA ALA A 781 -26.11 -33.00 -34.42
C ALA A 781 -25.86 -31.95 -33.32
N GLU A 782 -26.08 -32.35 -32.06
CA GLU A 782 -25.77 -31.49 -30.92
C GLU A 782 -24.26 -31.38 -30.65
N PRO A 783 -23.77 -30.23 -30.16
CA PRO A 783 -22.43 -30.11 -29.60
C PRO A 783 -22.20 -31.01 -28.38
N THR A 784 -20.96 -31.49 -28.22
CA THR A 784 -20.50 -32.20 -27.02
C THR A 784 -20.27 -31.23 -25.88
N PHE A 785 -20.62 -31.66 -24.67
CA PHE A 785 -20.27 -30.93 -23.46
C PHE A 785 -18.89 -31.40 -22.97
N THR A 786 -17.85 -30.63 -23.29
CA THR A 786 -16.44 -31.01 -23.08
C THR A 786 -15.79 -30.09 -22.07
N ASN A 787 -15.27 -30.64 -20.96
CA ASN A 787 -14.69 -29.84 -19.90
C ASN A 787 -13.42 -30.46 -19.32
N GLY A 788 -12.44 -29.65 -18.91
CA GLY A 788 -11.31 -30.15 -18.13
C GLY A 788 -11.75 -30.56 -16.73
N ILE A 789 -12.33 -29.62 -15.97
CA ILE A 789 -12.98 -29.88 -14.69
C ILE A 789 -14.42 -29.38 -14.78
N ALA A 790 -15.37 -30.17 -14.31
CA ALA A 790 -16.75 -29.74 -14.24
C ALA A 790 -17.44 -30.11 -12.92
N THR A 791 -18.41 -29.29 -12.54
CA THR A 791 -19.42 -29.65 -11.55
C THR A 791 -20.82 -29.28 -12.01
N VAL A 792 -21.78 -30.16 -11.72
CA VAL A 792 -23.21 -29.94 -11.99
C VAL A 792 -24.05 -30.25 -10.76
N HIS A 793 -25.30 -29.78 -10.72
CA HIS A 793 -26.21 -29.96 -9.58
C HIS A 793 -25.55 -29.47 -8.27
N HIS A 794 -25.40 -30.34 -7.26
CA HIS A 794 -24.73 -30.04 -5.99
C HIS A 794 -23.33 -30.65 -5.89
N GLY A 795 -22.72 -31.03 -7.03
CA GLY A 795 -21.39 -31.61 -7.06
C GLY A 795 -20.29 -30.65 -6.60
N ARG A 796 -19.23 -31.21 -6.01
CA ARG A 796 -18.05 -30.47 -5.57
C ARG A 796 -16.76 -31.07 -6.10
N VAL A 797 -15.82 -30.22 -6.50
CA VAL A 797 -14.42 -30.60 -6.78
C VAL A 797 -13.49 -29.76 -5.92
N VAL A 798 -12.52 -30.41 -5.26
CA VAL A 798 -11.48 -29.76 -4.45
C VAL A 798 -10.11 -30.26 -4.89
N ILE A 799 -9.22 -29.36 -5.28
CA ILE A 799 -7.83 -29.66 -5.63
C ILE A 799 -6.93 -28.87 -4.69
N ASN A 800 -6.20 -29.60 -3.84
CA ASN A 800 -5.23 -29.05 -2.90
C ASN A 800 -3.83 -29.09 -3.55
N GLY A 801 -3.64 -28.28 -4.59
CA GLY A 801 -2.43 -28.24 -5.42
C GLY A 801 -2.59 -27.29 -6.61
N ASN A 802 -1.62 -27.30 -7.53
CA ASN A 802 -1.68 -26.56 -8.79
C ASN A 802 -2.40 -27.37 -9.87
N VAL A 803 -2.99 -26.68 -10.85
CA VAL A 803 -3.63 -27.30 -12.01
C VAL A 803 -2.97 -26.79 -13.29
N ASN A 804 -2.53 -27.72 -14.15
CA ASN A 804 -2.23 -27.43 -15.54
C ASN A 804 -3.26 -28.15 -16.41
N MET A 805 -3.80 -27.50 -17.42
CA MET A 805 -4.91 -28.02 -18.19
C MET A 805 -4.83 -27.60 -19.65
N GLU A 806 -5.08 -28.57 -20.51
CA GLU A 806 -5.33 -28.37 -21.93
C GLU A 806 -6.64 -29.06 -22.34
N VAL A 807 -7.56 -28.30 -22.95
CA VAL A 807 -8.82 -28.82 -23.50
C VAL A 807 -8.88 -28.48 -24.99
N LYS A 808 -8.77 -29.49 -25.85
CA LYS A 808 -8.79 -29.33 -27.31
C LYS A 808 -10.00 -29.99 -27.96
N VAL A 809 -10.72 -29.24 -28.77
CA VAL A 809 -11.91 -29.71 -29.49
C VAL A 809 -11.84 -29.18 -30.93
N PRO A 810 -11.05 -29.82 -31.81
CA PRO A 810 -10.88 -29.37 -33.19
C PRO A 810 -12.19 -29.52 -34.00
N GLY A 811 -12.38 -28.67 -35.01
CA GLY A 811 -13.56 -28.67 -35.88
C GLY A 811 -14.69 -27.75 -35.41
N GLN A 812 -14.54 -27.10 -34.26
CA GLN A 812 -15.46 -26.06 -33.77
C GLN A 812 -15.58 -24.89 -34.76
N GLU A 813 -14.46 -24.51 -35.37
CA GLU A 813 -14.32 -23.41 -36.32
C GLU A 813 -15.15 -23.58 -37.61
N ALA A 814 -15.60 -24.80 -37.92
CA ALA A 814 -16.45 -25.08 -39.08
C ALA A 814 -17.93 -24.69 -38.88
N LEU A 815 -18.30 -24.23 -37.68
CA LEU A 815 -19.61 -23.65 -37.41
C LEU A 815 -19.88 -22.43 -38.31
N LYS A 816 -20.98 -22.51 -39.08
CA LYS A 816 -21.41 -21.44 -40.00
C LYS A 816 -22.26 -20.39 -39.32
N ASP A 817 -23.10 -20.81 -38.36
CA ASP A 817 -24.03 -19.93 -37.66
C ASP A 817 -23.62 -19.75 -36.20
N ALA A 818 -23.42 -18.49 -35.79
CA ALA A 818 -23.11 -18.16 -34.42
C ALA A 818 -24.39 -18.26 -33.57
N SER A 819 -24.32 -18.99 -32.46
CA SER A 819 -25.43 -19.10 -31.50
C SER A 819 -24.97 -18.58 -30.14
N PHE A 820 -25.87 -17.88 -29.44
CA PHE A 820 -25.62 -17.30 -28.14
C PHE A 820 -25.07 -18.31 -27.13
N LEU A 821 -25.49 -19.58 -27.17
CA LEU A 821 -25.08 -20.59 -26.18
C LEU A 821 -23.77 -21.32 -26.52
N ASN A 822 -23.07 -20.95 -27.61
CA ASN A 822 -21.88 -21.69 -28.02
C ASN A 822 -20.73 -21.61 -26.99
N HIS A 823 -20.62 -20.51 -26.23
CA HIS A 823 -19.60 -20.35 -25.17
C HIS A 823 -19.76 -21.35 -24.01
N TYR A 824 -20.88 -22.06 -23.97
CA TYR A 824 -21.26 -22.96 -22.89
C TYR A 824 -20.68 -24.37 -23.05
N PHE A 825 -20.46 -24.86 -24.26
CA PHE A 825 -20.27 -26.30 -24.52
C PHE A 825 -18.85 -26.82 -24.26
N VAL A 826 -17.84 -25.98 -24.50
CA VAL A 826 -16.44 -26.33 -24.31
C VAL A 826 -15.84 -25.40 -23.26
N ASN A 827 -15.31 -25.96 -22.17
CA ASN A 827 -14.70 -25.17 -21.12
C ASN A 827 -13.40 -25.79 -20.57
N GLY A 828 -12.52 -24.96 -20.03
CA GLY A 828 -11.49 -25.45 -19.11
C GLY A 828 -12.14 -25.92 -17.81
N ILE A 829 -12.76 -24.99 -17.09
CA ILE A 829 -13.51 -25.25 -15.86
C ILE A 829 -14.96 -24.82 -16.04
N PHE A 830 -15.90 -25.71 -15.68
CA PHE A 830 -17.33 -25.42 -15.69
C PHE A 830 -17.97 -25.74 -14.33
N SER A 831 -18.78 -24.84 -13.78
CA SER A 831 -19.67 -25.15 -12.65
C SER A 831 -21.05 -24.60 -12.95
N GLY A 832 -22.10 -25.38 -12.77
CA GLY A 832 -23.45 -24.86 -12.97
C GLY A 832 -24.53 -25.91 -12.98
N LEU A 833 -25.57 -25.68 -13.79
CA LEU A 833 -26.72 -26.57 -13.94
C LEU A 833 -27.44 -26.93 -12.63
N ASN A 834 -27.37 -26.07 -11.60
CA ASN A 834 -28.20 -26.23 -10.40
C ASN A 834 -29.47 -25.40 -10.54
N TYR A 835 -30.61 -26.07 -10.70
CA TYR A 835 -31.93 -25.44 -10.80
C TYR A 835 -32.79 -25.60 -9.54
N ASP A 836 -32.25 -26.20 -8.46
CA ASP A 836 -32.92 -26.26 -7.16
C ASP A 836 -32.75 -24.93 -6.44
N LYS A 837 -33.76 -24.04 -6.53
CA LYS A 837 -33.74 -22.67 -5.97
C LYS A 837 -33.45 -22.62 -4.46
N ASP A 838 -33.72 -23.70 -3.73
CA ASP A 838 -33.67 -23.73 -2.27
C ASP A 838 -32.34 -24.28 -1.73
N GLN A 839 -31.46 -24.82 -2.60
CA GLN A 839 -30.16 -25.36 -2.21
C GLN A 839 -28.97 -24.65 -2.88
N PRO A 840 -27.82 -24.55 -2.19
CA PRO A 840 -26.58 -24.03 -2.78
C PRO A 840 -26.16 -24.76 -4.07
N GLY A 841 -25.61 -24.00 -5.01
CA GLY A 841 -25.04 -24.53 -6.25
C GLY A 841 -23.77 -25.36 -6.05
N SER A 842 -23.37 -26.01 -7.14
CA SER A 842 -22.11 -26.73 -7.25
C SER A 842 -20.91 -25.82 -7.02
N SER A 843 -19.77 -26.41 -6.65
CA SER A 843 -18.55 -25.64 -6.38
C SER A 843 -17.25 -26.33 -6.79
N ILE A 844 -16.29 -25.50 -7.20
CA ILE A 844 -14.93 -25.92 -7.54
C ILE A 844 -13.94 -25.06 -6.75
N THR A 845 -12.98 -25.71 -6.09
CA THR A 845 -11.92 -25.03 -5.34
C THR A 845 -10.56 -25.58 -5.75
N ILE A 846 -9.65 -24.69 -6.16
CA ILE A 846 -8.24 -24.99 -6.42
C ILE A 846 -7.42 -24.12 -5.48
N SER A 847 -6.59 -24.72 -4.63
CA SER A 847 -5.81 -23.96 -3.64
C SER A 847 -4.57 -23.27 -4.23
N GLY A 848 -3.97 -23.85 -5.28
CA GLY A 848 -2.77 -23.34 -5.96
C GLY A 848 -3.06 -22.53 -7.23
N ASP A 849 -2.08 -22.45 -8.11
CA ASP A 849 -2.20 -21.79 -9.42
C ASP A 849 -2.97 -22.65 -10.42
N ALA A 850 -3.68 -22.01 -11.35
CA ALA A 850 -4.37 -22.67 -12.45
C ALA A 850 -3.85 -22.16 -13.81
N ASN A 851 -3.22 -23.04 -14.57
CA ASN A 851 -2.77 -22.80 -15.94
C ASN A 851 -3.68 -23.54 -16.92
N ILE A 852 -4.60 -22.83 -17.56
CA ILE A 852 -5.64 -23.37 -18.42
C ILE A 852 -5.45 -22.85 -19.84
N SER A 853 -5.34 -23.79 -20.78
CA SER A 853 -5.38 -23.55 -22.23
C SER A 853 -6.59 -24.29 -22.80
N THR A 854 -7.49 -23.60 -23.48
CA THR A 854 -8.70 -24.23 -24.00
C THR A 854 -9.13 -23.64 -25.34
N ASP A 855 -9.66 -24.50 -26.22
CA ASP A 855 -10.36 -24.09 -27.44
C ASP A 855 -11.79 -23.55 -27.15
N GLY A 856 -12.15 -23.34 -25.89
CA GLY A 856 -13.45 -22.84 -25.47
C GLY A 856 -13.36 -21.75 -24.40
N THR A 857 -14.34 -21.70 -23.51
CA THR A 857 -14.38 -20.76 -22.38
C THR A 857 -13.41 -21.23 -21.27
N GLY A 858 -12.58 -20.35 -20.73
CA GLY A 858 -11.59 -20.69 -19.71
C GLY A 858 -12.25 -21.22 -18.43
N ILE A 859 -13.03 -20.36 -17.78
CA ILE A 859 -13.77 -20.66 -16.54
C ILE A 859 -15.21 -20.17 -16.68
N HIS A 860 -16.18 -21.04 -16.45
CA HIS A 860 -17.61 -20.74 -16.50
C HIS A 860 -18.28 -21.08 -15.16
N ALA A 861 -18.89 -20.11 -14.49
CA ALA A 861 -19.74 -20.30 -13.31
C ALA A 861 -21.18 -19.88 -13.59
N GLY A 862 -22.10 -20.85 -13.65
CA GLY A 862 -23.52 -20.63 -13.88
C GLY A 862 -24.41 -21.07 -12.71
N ALA A 863 -25.67 -20.65 -12.70
CA ALA A 863 -26.76 -21.22 -11.90
C ALA A 863 -26.40 -21.41 -10.41
N ARG A 864 -26.02 -20.31 -9.74
CA ARG A 864 -25.71 -20.21 -8.29
C ARG A 864 -24.48 -20.98 -7.83
N SER A 865 -23.63 -21.38 -8.76
CA SER A 865 -22.36 -22.05 -8.46
C SER A 865 -21.27 -21.08 -8.00
N THR A 866 -20.17 -21.65 -7.47
CA THR A 866 -18.99 -20.87 -7.08
C THR A 866 -17.70 -21.58 -7.47
N ILE A 867 -16.83 -20.88 -8.19
CA ILE A 867 -15.50 -21.35 -8.56
C ILE A 867 -14.47 -20.45 -7.86
N THR A 868 -13.51 -21.06 -7.17
CA THR A 868 -12.44 -20.34 -6.47
C THR A 868 -11.07 -20.90 -6.83
N ILE A 869 -10.23 -20.05 -7.39
CA ILE A 869 -8.79 -20.26 -7.60
C ILE A 869 -8.07 -19.43 -6.55
N GLY A 870 -7.57 -20.10 -5.51
CA GLY A 870 -6.87 -19.47 -4.39
C GLY A 870 -5.56 -18.83 -4.81
N GLY A 871 -4.90 -19.39 -5.82
CA GLY A 871 -3.69 -18.84 -6.42
C GLY A 871 -3.92 -17.94 -7.64
N GLY A 872 -2.86 -17.77 -8.43
CA GLY A 872 -2.88 -17.10 -9.73
C GLY A 872 -2.83 -18.12 -10.87
N GLY A 873 -1.91 -17.93 -11.81
CA GLY A 873 -1.75 -18.78 -13.00
C GLY A 873 -2.19 -18.09 -14.29
N THR A 874 -2.30 -18.87 -15.38
CA THR A 874 -2.64 -18.36 -16.71
C THR A 874 -3.94 -18.97 -17.24
N ILE A 875 -4.93 -18.15 -17.57
CA ILE A 875 -6.13 -18.56 -18.32
C ILE A 875 -5.98 -18.08 -19.75
N ARG A 876 -6.03 -19.00 -20.72
CA ARG A 876 -5.94 -18.68 -22.14
C ARG A 876 -7.02 -19.40 -22.93
N THR A 877 -7.82 -18.61 -23.64
CA THR A 877 -8.83 -19.10 -24.58
C THR A 877 -8.39 -18.85 -26.01
N GLU A 878 -8.73 -19.77 -26.92
CA GLU A 878 -8.42 -19.64 -28.34
C GLU A 878 -9.16 -18.44 -28.99
N LYS A 879 -8.53 -17.79 -29.98
CA LYS A 879 -9.14 -16.66 -30.71
C LYS A 879 -10.05 -17.17 -31.84
N HIS A 880 -11.27 -17.56 -31.48
CA HIS A 880 -12.26 -17.98 -32.47
C HIS A 880 -12.89 -16.80 -33.23
N LYS A 881 -13.14 -17.00 -34.53
CA LYS A 881 -13.77 -16.01 -35.42
C LYS A 881 -15.31 -16.04 -35.39
N ASN A 882 -15.90 -17.22 -35.14
CA ASN A 882 -17.34 -17.47 -35.27
C ASN A 882 -18.02 -17.86 -33.96
N ILE A 883 -17.24 -18.15 -32.90
CA ILE A 883 -17.75 -18.58 -31.61
C ILE A 883 -17.23 -17.65 -30.53
N SER A 884 -18.15 -17.04 -29.79
CA SER A 884 -17.80 -16.28 -28.60
C SER A 884 -17.32 -17.24 -27.51
N HIS A 885 -16.14 -16.97 -26.97
CA HIS A 885 -15.63 -17.61 -25.77
C HIS A 885 -15.11 -16.54 -24.81
N PHE A 886 -15.12 -16.87 -23.54
CA PHE A 886 -14.67 -15.97 -22.48
C PHE A 886 -13.56 -16.65 -21.68
N ALA A 887 -12.55 -15.90 -21.26
CA ALA A 887 -11.61 -16.42 -20.28
C ALA A 887 -12.30 -16.68 -18.94
N LEU A 888 -13.16 -15.75 -18.50
CA LEU A 888 -13.98 -15.89 -17.30
C LEU A 888 -15.43 -15.52 -17.64
N ASN A 889 -16.38 -16.40 -17.35
CA ASN A 889 -17.80 -16.18 -17.58
C ASN A 889 -18.64 -16.52 -16.35
N ALA A 890 -19.47 -15.58 -15.90
CA ALA A 890 -20.40 -15.78 -14.81
C ALA A 890 -21.85 -15.53 -15.25
N GLU A 891 -22.76 -16.44 -14.88
CA GLU A 891 -24.20 -16.44 -15.21
C GLU A 891 -25.02 -16.83 -13.96
N GLU A 892 -25.41 -15.86 -13.11
CA GLU A 892 -25.91 -16.13 -11.74
C GLU A 892 -24.88 -16.93 -10.89
N GLY A 893 -23.59 -16.86 -11.23
CA GLY A 893 -22.49 -17.57 -10.57
C GLY A 893 -21.42 -16.63 -10.01
N ILE A 894 -20.51 -17.20 -9.21
CA ILE A 894 -19.38 -16.46 -8.62
C ILE A 894 -18.04 -17.09 -9.03
N ILE A 895 -17.13 -16.26 -9.55
CA ILE A 895 -15.73 -16.64 -9.80
C ILE A 895 -14.82 -15.78 -8.93
N ASN A 896 -13.92 -16.43 -8.19
CA ASN A 896 -12.85 -15.78 -7.44
C ASN A 896 -11.51 -16.28 -7.96
N MET A 897 -10.63 -15.38 -8.37
CA MET A 897 -9.27 -15.71 -8.79
C MET A 897 -8.28 -14.74 -8.16
N ASN A 898 -7.33 -15.28 -7.40
CA ASN A 898 -6.34 -14.48 -6.67
C ASN A 898 -6.98 -13.38 -5.80
N ALA A 899 -8.14 -13.67 -5.19
CA ALA A 899 -8.97 -12.72 -4.46
C ALA A 899 -9.01 -13.04 -2.96
N LYS A 900 -8.99 -12.00 -2.12
CA LYS A 900 -9.23 -12.09 -0.66
C LYS A 900 -10.63 -11.57 -0.37
N LEU A 901 -11.44 -12.41 0.26
CA LEU A 901 -12.84 -12.14 0.52
C LEU A 901 -13.09 -11.93 2.01
N ASN A 902 -14.06 -11.09 2.36
CA ASN A 902 -14.62 -11.03 3.71
C ASN A 902 -15.64 -12.17 3.93
N GLN A 903 -16.22 -12.25 5.13
CA GLN A 903 -17.24 -13.26 5.47
C GLN A 903 -18.51 -13.15 4.60
N ALA A 904 -18.83 -11.97 4.08
CA ALA A 904 -19.96 -11.73 3.17
C ALA A 904 -19.66 -12.14 1.70
N GLY A 905 -18.44 -12.59 1.41
CA GLY A 905 -18.00 -12.96 0.07
C GLY A 905 -17.62 -11.77 -0.82
N GLU A 906 -17.41 -10.60 -0.24
CA GLU A 906 -16.98 -9.39 -0.95
C GLU A 906 -15.46 -9.32 -1.00
N MET A 907 -14.93 -8.85 -2.14
CA MET A 907 -13.49 -8.70 -2.31
C MET A 907 -12.96 -7.50 -1.51
N ILE A 908 -12.19 -7.79 -0.47
CA ILE A 908 -11.52 -6.78 0.39
C ILE A 908 -10.02 -6.66 0.12
N GLY A 909 -9.51 -7.48 -0.78
CA GLY A 909 -8.11 -7.50 -1.17
C GLY A 909 -7.86 -8.51 -2.28
N ALA A 910 -6.61 -8.58 -2.71
CA ALA A 910 -6.13 -9.60 -3.63
C ALA A 910 -4.97 -10.40 -3.02
N GLY A 911 -4.71 -11.58 -3.58
CA GLY A 911 -3.47 -12.31 -3.34
C GLY A 911 -2.29 -11.63 -4.04
N ASN A 912 -1.09 -12.19 -3.86
CA ASN A 912 0.17 -11.66 -4.38
C ASN A 912 0.74 -12.51 -5.53
N ARG A 913 -0.07 -13.43 -6.09
CA ARG A 913 0.39 -14.33 -7.15
C ARG A 913 0.16 -13.73 -8.53
N THR A 914 1.05 -14.03 -9.46
CA THR A 914 0.93 -13.58 -10.86
C THR A 914 -0.28 -14.24 -11.52
N THR A 915 -1.12 -13.42 -12.13
CA THR A 915 -2.37 -13.85 -12.79
C THR A 915 -2.41 -13.30 -14.21
N LYS A 916 -2.56 -14.18 -15.19
CA LYS A 916 -2.61 -13.82 -16.61
C LYS A 916 -3.90 -14.34 -17.23
N VAL A 917 -4.69 -13.46 -17.82
CA VAL A 917 -5.99 -13.77 -18.41
C VAL A 917 -5.99 -13.30 -19.86
N TYR A 918 -6.07 -14.23 -20.80
CA TYR A 918 -6.11 -13.98 -22.24
C TYR A 918 -7.46 -14.44 -22.79
N GLY A 919 -8.36 -13.49 -23.00
CA GLY A 919 -9.75 -13.72 -23.38
C GLY A 919 -10.68 -12.67 -22.76
N ASN A 920 -11.88 -12.52 -23.33
CA ASN A 920 -12.89 -11.60 -22.81
C ASN A 920 -13.44 -12.09 -21.46
N ILE A 921 -13.97 -11.18 -20.65
CA ILE A 921 -14.71 -11.49 -19.41
C ILE A 921 -16.20 -11.23 -19.65
N GLY A 922 -17.05 -12.18 -19.27
CA GLY A 922 -18.50 -12.11 -19.37
C GLY A 922 -19.18 -12.13 -18.01
N ILE A 923 -19.93 -11.09 -17.69
CA ILE A 923 -20.97 -11.08 -16.66
C ILE A 923 -22.29 -11.11 -17.43
N ILE A 924 -22.74 -12.32 -17.76
CA ILE A 924 -23.86 -12.54 -18.66
C ILE A 924 -25.14 -12.66 -17.85
N ASP A 925 -26.15 -11.91 -18.27
CA ASP A 925 -27.50 -12.01 -17.74
C ASP A 925 -28.23 -13.14 -18.46
N ARG A 926 -28.91 -13.99 -17.69
CA ARG A 926 -29.64 -15.15 -18.18
C ARG A 926 -31.02 -15.27 -17.54
N GLU A 927 -31.51 -14.24 -16.86
CA GLU A 927 -32.78 -14.26 -16.13
C GLU A 927 -34.01 -14.42 -17.03
N GLU A 928 -33.88 -14.21 -18.34
CA GLU A 928 -34.86 -14.55 -19.38
C GLU A 928 -34.99 -16.08 -19.61
N SER A 929 -34.13 -16.87 -18.98
CA SER A 929 -34.26 -18.31 -18.85
C SER A 929 -35.18 -18.67 -17.68
N ALA A 930 -36.21 -19.50 -17.92
CA ALA A 930 -37.13 -19.98 -16.88
C ALA A 930 -36.45 -20.72 -15.71
N ASN A 931 -35.18 -21.11 -15.87
CA ASN A 931 -34.42 -21.86 -14.88
C ASN A 931 -33.42 -21.01 -14.08
N ILE A 932 -33.33 -19.70 -14.35
CA ILE A 932 -32.42 -18.76 -13.66
C ILE A 932 -33.26 -17.67 -13.02
N SER A 933 -33.32 -17.69 -11.69
CA SER A 933 -34.24 -16.84 -10.91
C SER A 933 -33.76 -15.39 -10.75
N GLY A 934 -32.45 -15.16 -10.90
CA GLY A 934 -31.83 -13.90 -10.54
C GLY A 934 -31.81 -13.66 -9.04
N SER A 935 -31.74 -14.72 -8.23
CA SER A 935 -31.82 -14.65 -6.76
C SER A 935 -30.45 -14.53 -6.09
N ARG A 936 -29.37 -14.57 -6.88
CA ARG A 936 -27.98 -14.45 -6.41
C ARG A 936 -27.20 -13.51 -7.33
N PRO A 937 -26.24 -12.73 -6.80
CA PRO A 937 -25.43 -11.87 -7.63
C PRO A 937 -24.51 -12.67 -8.57
N THR A 938 -24.27 -12.11 -9.75
CA THR A 938 -23.32 -12.62 -10.74
C THR A 938 -22.01 -11.87 -10.55
N VAL A 939 -20.96 -12.54 -10.06
CA VAL A 939 -19.75 -11.87 -9.56
C VAL A 939 -18.49 -12.49 -10.13
N ILE A 940 -17.56 -11.63 -10.55
CA ILE A 940 -16.17 -12.03 -10.79
C ILE A 940 -15.27 -11.14 -9.93
N ASN A 941 -14.41 -11.76 -9.12
CA ASN A 941 -13.41 -11.08 -8.30
C ASN A 941 -12.02 -11.48 -8.81
N LEU A 942 -11.24 -10.50 -9.28
CA LEU A 942 -9.96 -10.74 -9.96
C LEU A 942 -8.81 -9.91 -9.37
N GLY A 943 -7.77 -10.59 -8.90
CA GLY A 943 -6.55 -9.95 -8.40
C GLY A 943 -5.41 -9.90 -9.42
N LEU A 944 -5.03 -8.71 -9.89
CA LEU A 944 -3.85 -8.45 -10.74
C LEU A 944 -2.87 -7.54 -9.98
N THR A 945 -1.94 -8.14 -9.23
CA THR A 945 -1.14 -7.43 -8.21
C THR A 945 0.38 -7.50 -8.41
N THR A 946 0.85 -8.15 -9.48
CA THR A 946 2.28 -8.25 -9.81
C THR A 946 2.53 -7.59 -11.17
N SER A 947 3.75 -7.12 -11.44
CA SER A 947 4.13 -6.52 -12.72
C SER A 947 3.90 -7.46 -13.92
N ASP A 948 3.93 -8.77 -13.68
CA ASP A 948 3.75 -9.79 -14.70
C ASP A 948 2.29 -10.23 -14.85
N SER A 949 1.37 -9.67 -14.05
CA SER A 949 -0.06 -9.95 -14.16
C SER A 949 -0.64 -9.21 -15.36
N VAL A 950 -1.50 -9.90 -16.12
CA VAL A 950 -2.06 -9.39 -17.37
C VAL A 950 -3.54 -9.74 -17.49
N LEU A 951 -4.36 -8.80 -17.96
CA LEU A 951 -5.63 -9.08 -18.61
C LEU A 951 -5.53 -8.64 -20.08
N HIS A 952 -5.88 -9.47 -21.04
CA HIS A 952 -5.99 -9.11 -22.46
C HIS A 952 -7.35 -9.55 -22.97
N GLY A 953 -8.26 -8.59 -23.08
CA GLY A 953 -9.67 -8.82 -23.36
C GLY A 953 -10.54 -7.65 -22.92
N VAL A 954 -11.81 -7.65 -23.35
CA VAL A 954 -12.84 -6.71 -22.89
C VAL A 954 -13.70 -7.30 -21.77
N VAL A 955 -14.49 -6.46 -21.09
CA VAL A 955 -15.41 -6.87 -20.02
C VAL A 955 -16.86 -6.57 -20.43
N LEU A 956 -17.60 -7.60 -20.82
CA LEU A 956 -19.04 -7.50 -21.07
C LEU A 956 -19.80 -7.66 -19.75
N ASP A 957 -20.67 -6.71 -19.43
CA ASP A 957 -21.57 -6.78 -18.27
C ASP A 957 -23.00 -6.47 -18.72
N ASP A 958 -23.77 -7.51 -19.01
CA ASP A 958 -25.12 -7.41 -19.58
C ASP A 958 -26.09 -6.67 -18.65
N PHE A 959 -25.95 -6.86 -17.34
CA PHE A 959 -26.79 -6.15 -16.37
C PHE A 959 -26.63 -4.63 -16.50
N LYS A 960 -25.41 -4.16 -16.79
CA LYS A 960 -25.11 -2.75 -17.07
C LYS A 960 -25.36 -2.35 -18.53
N GLU A 961 -25.43 -3.29 -19.47
CA GLU A 961 -25.95 -3.01 -20.83
C GLU A 961 -27.44 -2.69 -20.79
N HIS A 962 -28.21 -3.38 -19.96
CA HIS A 962 -29.67 -3.22 -19.88
C HIS A 962 -30.13 -2.26 -18.78
N ASN A 963 -29.21 -1.68 -18.02
CA ASN A 963 -29.50 -0.82 -16.85
C ASN A 963 -30.43 -1.49 -15.83
N LYS A 964 -30.24 -2.78 -15.56
CA LYS A 964 -31.07 -3.52 -14.60
C LYS A 964 -30.96 -2.96 -13.19
N ASN A 965 -32.10 -2.52 -12.64
CA ASN A 965 -32.18 -1.83 -11.36
C ASN A 965 -33.50 -2.14 -10.61
N GLU A 966 -34.01 -3.36 -10.76
CA GLU A 966 -35.29 -3.77 -10.17
C GLU A 966 -35.28 -3.57 -8.64
N PRO A 967 -36.25 -2.84 -8.05
CA PRO A 967 -36.21 -2.46 -6.64
C PRO A 967 -36.10 -3.63 -5.66
N ASP A 968 -36.73 -4.76 -5.97
CA ASP A 968 -36.73 -6.00 -5.18
C ASP A 968 -35.40 -6.77 -5.29
N LYS A 969 -34.59 -6.51 -6.31
CA LYS A 969 -33.26 -7.12 -6.53
C LYS A 969 -32.11 -6.13 -6.33
N LYS A 970 -32.36 -4.94 -5.78
CA LYS A 970 -31.37 -3.86 -5.66
C LYS A 970 -30.04 -4.34 -5.05
N ASP A 971 -30.09 -5.02 -3.90
CA ASP A 971 -28.88 -5.50 -3.20
C ASP A 971 -28.10 -6.54 -4.02
N ILE A 972 -28.80 -7.32 -4.86
CA ILE A 972 -28.19 -8.27 -5.79
C ILE A 972 -27.49 -7.51 -6.91
N ARG A 973 -28.17 -6.52 -7.53
CA ARG A 973 -27.62 -5.71 -8.62
C ARG A 973 -26.41 -4.88 -8.19
N GLU A 974 -26.44 -4.32 -6.98
CA GLU A 974 -25.30 -3.58 -6.41
C GLU A 974 -24.07 -4.47 -6.19
N ARG A 975 -24.28 -5.78 -6.01
CA ARG A 975 -23.21 -6.78 -5.85
C ARG A 975 -22.73 -7.38 -7.17
N THR A 976 -23.54 -7.33 -8.22
CA THR A 976 -23.24 -7.89 -9.54
C THR A 976 -22.18 -7.11 -10.32
N GLY A 977 -21.29 -7.84 -10.98
CA GLY A 977 -20.27 -7.31 -11.88
C GLY A 977 -18.84 -7.72 -11.50
N LEU A 978 -17.88 -7.24 -12.29
CA LEU A 978 -16.45 -7.46 -12.07
C LEU A 978 -15.89 -6.46 -11.04
N SER A 979 -15.23 -6.99 -10.00
CA SER A 979 -14.35 -6.23 -9.10
C SER A 979 -12.90 -6.65 -9.33
N MET A 980 -12.03 -5.66 -9.61
CA MET A 980 -10.66 -5.93 -10.02
C MET A 980 -9.66 -5.12 -9.20
N TYR A 981 -8.64 -5.80 -8.68
CA TYR A 981 -7.42 -5.14 -8.20
C TYR A 981 -6.42 -5.07 -9.35
N LEU A 982 -5.91 -3.87 -9.65
CA LEU A 982 -4.96 -3.63 -10.76
C LEU A 982 -3.80 -2.78 -10.24
N GLN A 983 -2.71 -3.42 -9.84
CA GLN A 983 -1.65 -2.81 -9.03
C GLN A 983 -0.25 -3.22 -9.48
N ASN A 984 0.75 -2.48 -9.02
CA ASN A 984 2.19 -2.77 -9.13
C ASN A 984 2.65 -3.06 -10.56
N GLY A 985 2.17 -2.27 -11.53
CA GLY A 985 2.53 -2.43 -12.94
C GLY A 985 1.80 -3.55 -13.68
N ALA A 986 0.86 -4.26 -13.06
CA ALA A 986 0.00 -5.22 -13.75
C ALA A 986 -0.71 -4.55 -14.94
N SER A 987 -0.81 -5.24 -16.08
CA SER A 987 -1.35 -4.66 -17.30
C SER A 987 -2.75 -5.16 -17.66
N TRP A 988 -3.56 -4.29 -18.25
CA TRP A 988 -4.81 -4.65 -18.90
C TRP A 988 -4.83 -4.09 -20.32
N HIS A 989 -4.76 -4.97 -21.31
CA HIS A 989 -4.97 -4.69 -22.73
C HIS A 989 -6.47 -4.80 -23.05
N ASN A 990 -7.14 -3.65 -23.12
CA ASN A 990 -8.56 -3.59 -23.43
C ASN A 990 -8.75 -3.64 -24.95
N GLU A 991 -8.79 -4.86 -25.49
CA GLU A 991 -8.99 -5.18 -26.90
C GLU A 991 -9.95 -6.38 -26.99
N VAL A 992 -10.82 -6.43 -28.01
CA VAL A 992 -11.68 -7.62 -28.19
C VAL A 992 -10.81 -8.84 -28.49
N TRP A 993 -11.01 -9.91 -27.74
CA TRP A 993 -10.35 -11.19 -27.97
C TRP A 993 -11.26 -12.14 -28.75
N GLY A 994 -10.93 -12.44 -30.01
CA GLY A 994 -11.77 -13.29 -30.86
C GLY A 994 -13.06 -12.57 -31.28
N THR A 995 -14.19 -13.27 -31.23
CA THR A 995 -15.52 -12.69 -31.54
C THR A 995 -16.37 -12.50 -30.28
N MET A 996 -17.22 -11.48 -30.29
CA MET A 996 -18.20 -11.24 -29.23
C MET A 996 -19.47 -12.06 -29.48
N VAL A 997 -20.33 -12.11 -28.46
CA VAL A 997 -21.67 -12.70 -28.57
C VAL A 997 -22.44 -12.12 -29.78
N PRO A 998 -23.25 -12.93 -30.49
CA PRO A 998 -23.98 -12.48 -31.67
C PRO A 998 -24.92 -11.31 -31.37
N SER A 999 -25.16 -10.46 -32.37
CA SER A 999 -26.08 -9.32 -32.24
C SER A 999 -27.55 -9.73 -32.30
N GLU A 1000 -27.88 -10.92 -32.82
CA GLU A 1000 -29.24 -11.43 -32.77
C GLU A 1000 -29.72 -11.57 -31.31
N GLN A 1001 -30.98 -11.24 -31.09
CA GLN A 1001 -31.57 -11.34 -29.76
C GLN A 1001 -31.73 -12.80 -29.35
N TRP A 1002 -31.24 -13.14 -28.16
CA TRP A 1002 -31.55 -14.41 -27.52
C TRP A 1002 -32.75 -14.21 -26.60
N ARG A 1003 -33.85 -14.96 -26.86
CA ARG A 1003 -35.11 -14.84 -26.10
C ARG A 1003 -35.64 -13.39 -25.98
N GLY A 1004 -35.40 -12.56 -27.01
CA GLY A 1004 -35.86 -11.16 -27.05
C GLY A 1004 -34.94 -10.16 -26.34
N VAL A 1005 -33.79 -10.60 -25.81
CA VAL A 1005 -32.79 -9.77 -25.14
C VAL A 1005 -31.53 -9.66 -26.01
N SER A 1006 -30.94 -8.47 -26.12
CA SER A 1006 -29.69 -8.27 -26.86
C SER A 1006 -28.50 -8.32 -25.92
N HIS A 1007 -27.45 -9.06 -26.28
CA HIS A 1007 -26.20 -9.15 -25.51
C HIS A 1007 -25.05 -8.42 -26.21
N SER A 1008 -25.38 -7.35 -26.94
CA SER A 1008 -24.41 -6.57 -27.71
C SER A 1008 -23.44 -5.82 -26.79
N PHE A 1009 -22.15 -5.98 -27.03
CA PHE A 1009 -21.10 -5.24 -26.32
C PHE A 1009 -21.07 -3.77 -26.74
N THR A 1010 -21.28 -2.83 -25.81
CA THR A 1010 -21.17 -1.38 -26.09
C THR A 1010 -19.92 -0.73 -25.49
N GLY A 1011 -19.24 -1.41 -24.57
CA GLY A 1011 -18.00 -0.98 -23.94
C GLY A 1011 -17.69 -1.83 -22.72
N SER A 1012 -16.44 -1.79 -22.25
CA SER A 1012 -16.04 -2.54 -21.06
C SER A 1012 -16.67 -1.92 -19.81
N LYS A 1013 -17.39 -2.70 -19.00
CA LYS A 1013 -18.10 -2.18 -17.82
C LYS A 1013 -17.72 -2.95 -16.55
N LEU A 1014 -17.37 -2.23 -15.49
CA LEU A 1014 -16.86 -2.81 -14.24
C LEU A 1014 -17.60 -2.26 -13.02
N ARG A 1015 -17.79 -3.12 -12.02
CA ARG A 1015 -18.32 -2.73 -10.71
C ARG A 1015 -17.27 -1.95 -9.90
N SER A 1016 -16.02 -2.39 -9.92
CA SER A 1016 -14.95 -1.64 -9.25
C SER A 1016 -13.56 -1.90 -9.81
N ILE A 1017 -12.71 -0.87 -9.71
CA ILE A 1017 -11.26 -0.97 -9.84
C ILE A 1017 -10.61 -0.44 -8.57
N VAL A 1018 -9.71 -1.24 -8.00
CA VAL A 1018 -8.79 -0.84 -6.93
C VAL A 1018 -7.38 -0.78 -7.50
N GLY A 1019 -6.93 0.44 -7.81
CA GLY A 1019 -5.60 0.74 -8.30
C GLY A 1019 -4.51 0.61 -7.25
N GLY A 1020 -3.28 0.97 -7.62
CA GLY A 1020 -2.13 1.04 -6.71
C GLY A 1020 -2.36 2.01 -5.55
N LYS A 1021 -1.59 1.88 -4.47
CA LYS A 1021 -1.68 2.80 -3.32
C LYS A 1021 -1.03 4.17 -3.58
N SER A 1022 -0.16 4.25 -4.59
CA SER A 1022 0.51 5.45 -5.06
C SER A 1022 0.67 5.41 -6.58
N ALA A 1023 1.06 6.52 -7.20
CA ALA A 1023 1.32 6.60 -8.63
C ALA A 1023 2.41 5.61 -9.12
N ASP A 1024 3.41 5.31 -8.28
CA ASP A 1024 4.49 4.37 -8.60
C ASP A 1024 4.04 2.90 -8.55
N GLN A 1025 3.02 2.62 -7.73
CA GLN A 1025 2.40 1.31 -7.60
C GLN A 1025 1.17 1.15 -8.51
N ALA A 1026 0.95 2.08 -9.43
CA ALA A 1026 -0.21 2.07 -10.30
C ALA A 1026 -0.23 0.83 -11.19
N GLY A 1027 -1.42 0.29 -11.42
CA GLY A 1027 -1.65 -0.63 -12.53
C GLY A 1027 -1.74 0.10 -13.87
N VAL A 1028 -1.63 -0.63 -14.98
CA VAL A 1028 -1.50 -0.07 -16.33
C VAL A 1028 -2.62 -0.59 -17.21
N ILE A 1029 -3.32 0.28 -17.91
CA ILE A 1029 -4.38 -0.07 -18.86
C ILE A 1029 -3.95 0.41 -20.23
N PHE A 1030 -3.93 -0.46 -21.23
CA PHE A 1030 -3.78 -0.10 -22.64
C PHE A 1030 -5.18 -0.04 -23.24
N GLN A 1031 -5.65 1.17 -23.56
CA GLN A 1031 -6.98 1.38 -24.11
C GLN A 1031 -6.93 1.27 -25.64
N GLU A 1032 -7.06 0.05 -26.14
CA GLU A 1032 -6.89 -0.30 -27.56
C GLU A 1032 -8.23 -0.43 -28.29
N ASN A 1033 -9.33 -0.58 -27.56
CA ASN A 1033 -10.68 -0.67 -28.10
C ASN A 1033 -11.27 0.71 -28.34
N GLU A 1034 -11.98 0.92 -29.45
CA GLU A 1034 -12.70 2.18 -29.74
C GLU A 1034 -13.92 2.41 -28.82
N LYS A 1035 -14.39 1.38 -28.13
CA LYS A 1035 -15.50 1.46 -27.16
C LYS A 1035 -14.98 1.82 -25.75
N PRO A 1036 -15.76 2.55 -24.94
CA PRO A 1036 -15.30 3.07 -23.66
C PRO A 1036 -15.08 1.96 -22.61
N ILE A 1037 -14.30 2.29 -21.59
CA ILE A 1037 -14.27 1.59 -20.29
C ILE A 1037 -15.09 2.42 -19.30
N THR A 1038 -16.04 1.81 -18.60
CA THR A 1038 -16.84 2.43 -17.54
C THR A 1038 -16.64 1.71 -16.21
N VAL A 1039 -16.32 2.47 -15.15
CA VAL A 1039 -16.08 1.97 -13.80
C VAL A 1039 -17.05 2.63 -12.83
N GLU A 1040 -17.87 1.82 -12.15
CA GLU A 1040 -18.84 2.36 -11.16
C GLU A 1040 -18.13 2.94 -9.93
N ASN A 1041 -17.21 2.18 -9.33
CA ASN A 1041 -16.48 2.57 -8.13
C ASN A 1041 -14.97 2.48 -8.34
N TYR A 1042 -14.29 3.63 -8.35
CA TYR A 1042 -12.85 3.72 -8.55
C TYR A 1042 -12.12 4.07 -7.26
N SER A 1043 -10.95 3.47 -7.02
CA SER A 1043 -10.05 3.84 -5.93
C SER A 1043 -8.59 3.62 -6.28
N GLY A 1044 -7.69 4.38 -5.66
CA GLY A 1044 -6.24 4.23 -5.85
C GLY A 1044 -5.74 4.87 -7.15
N TYR A 1045 -4.65 4.31 -7.70
CA TYR A 1045 -3.93 4.86 -8.85
C TYR A 1045 -3.82 3.88 -10.02
N VAL A 1046 -4.17 4.32 -11.24
CA VAL A 1046 -3.90 3.61 -12.50
C VAL A 1046 -3.32 4.55 -13.56
N LYS A 1047 -2.58 3.99 -14.52
CA LYS A 1047 -2.13 4.66 -15.74
C LYS A 1047 -2.91 4.10 -16.94
N VAL A 1048 -3.52 4.96 -17.76
CA VAL A 1048 -4.24 4.56 -18.97
C VAL A 1048 -3.48 5.06 -20.19
N LEU A 1049 -3.01 4.14 -21.02
CA LEU A 1049 -2.17 4.38 -22.18
C LEU A 1049 -3.01 4.37 -23.45
N TYR A 1050 -2.79 5.39 -24.27
CA TYR A 1050 -3.48 5.62 -25.52
C TYR A 1050 -2.49 5.81 -26.66
N GLN A 1051 -2.73 5.14 -27.78
CA GLN A 1051 -2.07 5.48 -29.04
C GLN A 1051 -2.67 6.76 -29.64
N HIS A 1052 -1.91 7.45 -30.48
CA HIS A 1052 -2.42 8.55 -31.29
C HIS A 1052 -2.03 8.38 -32.77
N ASP A 1053 -2.60 9.20 -33.65
CA ASP A 1053 -2.22 9.22 -35.06
C ASP A 1053 -0.90 9.96 -35.28
N LYS A 1054 0.08 9.31 -35.92
CA LYS A 1054 1.43 9.86 -36.13
C LYS A 1054 1.46 11.17 -36.93
N LEU A 1055 0.53 11.36 -37.88
CA LEU A 1055 0.47 12.56 -38.73
C LEU A 1055 -0.45 13.63 -38.13
N HIS A 1056 -1.39 13.21 -37.27
CA HIS A 1056 -2.33 14.07 -36.56
C HIS A 1056 -2.40 13.72 -35.07
N PRO A 1057 -1.36 14.02 -34.26
CA PRO A 1057 -1.27 13.60 -32.87
C PRO A 1057 -2.45 13.92 -31.94
N SER A 1058 -3.25 14.95 -32.24
CA SER A 1058 -4.50 15.25 -31.52
C SER A 1058 -5.62 14.21 -31.75
N LYS A 1059 -5.49 13.31 -32.72
CA LYS A 1059 -6.39 12.17 -32.91
C LYS A 1059 -5.96 11.00 -32.04
N ILE A 1060 -6.42 11.01 -30.79
CA ILE A 1060 -6.22 9.92 -29.83
C ILE A 1060 -7.12 8.72 -30.19
N LYS A 1061 -6.51 7.55 -30.37
CA LYS A 1061 -7.17 6.29 -30.75
C LYS A 1061 -7.70 5.58 -29.52
N GLY A 1062 -8.81 4.85 -29.65
CA GLY A 1062 -9.43 4.15 -28.52
C GLY A 1062 -10.52 4.98 -27.81
N GLY A 1063 -11.36 4.28 -27.05
CA GLY A 1063 -12.55 4.82 -26.40
C GLY A 1063 -12.27 5.53 -25.08
N ASP A 1064 -13.30 6.21 -24.58
CA ASP A 1064 -13.19 6.98 -23.34
C ASP A 1064 -13.01 6.10 -22.10
N PHE A 1065 -12.43 6.66 -21.05
CA PHE A 1065 -12.36 6.09 -19.71
C PHE A 1065 -13.31 6.85 -18.79
N ILE A 1066 -14.35 6.18 -18.30
CA ILE A 1066 -15.46 6.80 -17.57
C ILE A 1066 -15.45 6.27 -16.13
N VAL A 1067 -15.27 7.18 -15.17
CA VAL A 1067 -15.36 6.91 -13.73
C VAL A 1067 -16.65 7.53 -13.20
N ARG A 1068 -17.56 6.70 -12.70
CA ARG A 1068 -18.81 7.20 -12.11
C ARG A 1068 -18.58 7.85 -10.76
N LYS A 1069 -17.86 7.18 -9.85
CA LYS A 1069 -17.52 7.65 -8.50
C LYS A 1069 -16.10 7.26 -8.11
N ALA A 1070 -15.45 8.08 -7.27
CA ALA A 1070 -14.09 7.84 -6.81
C ALA A 1070 -13.95 7.97 -5.29
N ALA A 1071 -13.16 7.09 -4.68
CA ALA A 1071 -12.75 7.21 -3.29
C ALA A 1071 -11.80 8.41 -3.10
N ALA A 1072 -11.81 9.02 -1.91
CA ALA A 1072 -10.93 10.15 -1.59
C ALA A 1072 -9.44 9.79 -1.79
N GLY A 1073 -8.66 10.72 -2.33
CA GLY A 1073 -7.23 10.53 -2.58
C GLY A 1073 -6.91 9.66 -3.82
N SER A 1074 -7.89 9.41 -4.68
CA SER A 1074 -7.66 8.62 -5.91
C SER A 1074 -7.00 9.47 -7.00
N GLY A 1075 -6.19 8.82 -7.84
CA GLY A 1075 -5.50 9.49 -8.95
C GLY A 1075 -5.52 8.66 -10.23
N ILE A 1076 -5.47 9.32 -11.38
CA ILE A 1076 -5.36 8.66 -12.68
C ILE A 1076 -4.43 9.44 -13.61
N THR A 1077 -3.61 8.72 -14.37
CA THR A 1077 -2.73 9.33 -15.38
C THR A 1077 -3.08 8.78 -16.75
N LEU A 1078 -3.39 9.66 -17.71
CA LEU A 1078 -3.54 9.29 -19.11
C LEU A 1078 -2.21 9.56 -19.83
N ARG A 1079 -1.70 8.59 -20.59
CA ARG A 1079 -0.39 8.68 -21.26
C ARG A 1079 -0.49 8.39 -22.74
N THR A 1080 0.27 9.13 -23.54
CA THR A 1080 0.60 8.78 -24.92
C THR A 1080 2.12 8.87 -25.17
N ASP A 1081 2.59 8.45 -26.35
CA ASP A 1081 4.00 8.53 -26.72
C ASP A 1081 4.38 9.83 -27.43
N ASN A 1082 5.64 9.98 -27.84
CA ASN A 1082 6.16 11.17 -28.51
C ASN A 1082 6.19 11.03 -30.05
N THR A 1083 5.55 10.03 -30.64
CA THR A 1083 5.67 9.72 -32.07
C THR A 1083 5.02 10.79 -32.95
N GLY A 1084 5.81 11.57 -33.69
CA GLY A 1084 5.26 12.67 -34.50
C GLY A 1084 5.10 13.98 -33.71
N LEU A 1085 5.57 14.01 -32.47
CA LEU A 1085 5.66 15.20 -31.63
C LEU A 1085 7.12 15.60 -31.42
N ASN A 1086 7.38 16.91 -31.43
CA ASN A 1086 8.68 17.47 -31.10
C ASN A 1086 8.59 18.25 -29.78
N THR A 1087 8.62 17.54 -28.65
CA THR A 1087 8.50 18.12 -27.30
C THR A 1087 9.67 19.03 -26.90
N SER A 1088 10.79 18.99 -27.63
CA SER A 1088 11.97 19.86 -27.42
C SER A 1088 11.97 21.10 -28.30
N SER A 1089 11.00 21.25 -29.21
CA SER A 1089 10.98 22.37 -30.16
C SER A 1089 10.66 23.70 -29.49
N GLY A 1090 11.36 24.75 -29.90
CA GLY A 1090 11.01 26.12 -29.57
C GLY A 1090 9.83 26.67 -30.38
N LYS A 1091 9.55 26.08 -31.56
CA LYS A 1091 8.57 26.58 -32.55
C LYS A 1091 7.15 26.52 -32.01
N ALA A 1092 6.35 27.53 -32.31
CA ALA A 1092 4.99 27.62 -31.83
C ALA A 1092 4.09 26.52 -32.40
N ALA A 1093 4.22 26.21 -33.69
CA ALA A 1093 3.49 25.11 -34.32
C ALA A 1093 3.68 23.76 -33.58
N ASP A 1094 4.92 23.44 -33.21
CA ASP A 1094 5.24 22.18 -32.50
C ASP A 1094 4.70 22.19 -31.05
N LYS A 1095 4.87 23.31 -30.31
CA LYS A 1095 4.36 23.46 -28.94
C LYS A 1095 2.83 23.38 -28.88
N ASN A 1096 2.14 23.91 -29.88
CA ASN A 1096 0.69 23.85 -30.00
C ASN A 1096 0.23 22.43 -30.26
N LEU A 1097 0.86 21.74 -31.22
CA LEU A 1097 0.53 20.36 -31.52
C LEU A 1097 0.68 19.45 -30.29
N VAL A 1098 1.75 19.62 -29.50
CA VAL A 1098 1.95 18.89 -28.23
C VAL A 1098 0.82 19.17 -27.24
N SER A 1099 0.41 20.43 -27.11
CA SER A 1099 -0.60 20.84 -26.13
C SER A 1099 -2.03 20.44 -26.57
N GLU A 1100 -2.34 20.54 -27.86
CA GLU A 1100 -3.54 19.99 -28.50
C GLU A 1100 -3.66 18.49 -28.25
N THR A 1101 -2.54 17.78 -28.37
CA THR A 1101 -2.48 16.34 -28.12
C THR A 1101 -2.76 16.00 -26.66
N LEU A 1102 -2.14 16.71 -25.72
CA LEU A 1102 -2.41 16.53 -24.28
C LEU A 1102 -3.87 16.85 -23.91
N ASN A 1103 -4.48 17.87 -24.53
CA ASN A 1103 -5.89 18.18 -24.30
C ASN A 1103 -6.83 17.15 -24.92
N ALA A 1104 -6.54 16.68 -26.14
CA ALA A 1104 -7.30 15.59 -26.73
C ALA A 1104 -7.21 14.30 -25.90
N LEU A 1105 -6.03 14.03 -25.32
CA LEU A 1105 -5.82 12.93 -24.39
C LEU A 1105 -6.62 13.13 -23.09
N ALA A 1106 -6.59 14.31 -22.48
CA ALA A 1106 -7.39 14.62 -21.30
C ALA A 1106 -8.90 14.44 -21.56
N GLY A 1107 -9.33 14.77 -22.78
CA GLY A 1107 -10.71 14.61 -23.25
C GLY A 1107 -11.23 13.17 -23.26
N LYS A 1108 -10.36 12.16 -23.14
CA LYS A 1108 -10.74 10.75 -23.01
C LYS A 1108 -11.20 10.36 -21.61
N LEU A 1109 -10.92 11.15 -20.58
CA LEU A 1109 -11.36 10.85 -19.21
C LEU A 1109 -12.69 11.52 -18.89
N TYR A 1110 -13.63 10.80 -18.29
CA TYR A 1110 -14.88 11.35 -17.76
C TYR A 1110 -15.03 10.97 -16.29
N TYR A 1111 -15.29 11.94 -15.42
CA TYR A 1111 -15.57 11.75 -14.01
C TYR A 1111 -16.98 12.26 -13.68
N GLU A 1112 -17.96 11.35 -13.71
CA GLU A 1112 -19.37 11.74 -13.73
C GLU A 1112 -19.85 12.39 -12.43
N ALA A 1113 -19.43 11.88 -11.26
CA ALA A 1113 -19.79 12.47 -9.96
C ALA A 1113 -19.25 13.88 -9.76
N TYR A 1114 -18.29 14.34 -10.57
CA TYR A 1114 -17.81 15.72 -10.53
C TYR A 1114 -18.92 16.74 -10.76
N LYS A 1115 -19.90 16.40 -11.62
CA LYS A 1115 -21.11 17.20 -11.90
C LYS A 1115 -21.97 17.42 -10.65
N ASN A 1116 -21.90 16.47 -9.71
CA ASN A 1116 -22.65 16.47 -8.46
C ASN A 1116 -21.81 16.96 -7.27
N GLY A 1117 -20.64 17.55 -7.52
CA GLY A 1117 -19.79 18.15 -6.49
C GLY A 1117 -18.67 17.27 -5.94
N GLU A 1118 -18.57 15.99 -6.32
CA GLU A 1118 -17.50 15.10 -5.83
C GLU A 1118 -16.13 15.52 -6.41
N LYS A 1119 -15.08 15.65 -5.57
CA LYS A 1119 -13.74 16.14 -5.97
C LYS A 1119 -12.60 15.15 -5.64
N ASN A 1120 -12.94 13.87 -5.56
CA ASN A 1120 -12.06 12.83 -5.03
C ASN A 1120 -11.02 12.27 -6.01
N LEU A 1121 -11.15 12.55 -7.31
CA LEU A 1121 -10.28 12.02 -8.36
C LEU A 1121 -9.35 13.11 -8.93
N ALA A 1122 -8.04 12.96 -8.70
CA ALA A 1122 -7.01 13.76 -9.39
C ALA A 1122 -6.69 13.16 -10.76
N GLY A 1123 -6.44 14.00 -11.77
CA GLY A 1123 -6.10 13.55 -13.13
C GLY A 1123 -4.84 14.23 -13.66
N THR A 1124 -3.97 13.48 -14.35
CA THR A 1124 -2.82 14.01 -15.09
C THR A 1124 -2.74 13.45 -16.50
N VAL A 1125 -2.20 14.23 -17.44
CA VAL A 1125 -1.90 13.79 -18.81
C VAL A 1125 -0.41 13.85 -19.08
N GLU A 1126 0.09 12.89 -19.86
CA GLU A 1126 1.52 12.69 -20.05
C GLU A 1126 1.87 12.34 -21.51
N ILE A 1127 2.96 12.93 -21.99
CA ILE A 1127 3.70 12.42 -23.16
C ILE A 1127 5.01 11.82 -22.65
N ALA A 1128 5.23 10.55 -22.98
CA ALA A 1128 6.43 9.81 -22.66
C ALA A 1128 7.27 9.55 -23.92
N GLU A 1129 8.55 9.19 -23.73
CA GLU A 1129 9.44 8.83 -24.85
C GLU A 1129 8.93 7.68 -25.72
N GLY A 1130 8.09 6.80 -25.15
CA GLY A 1130 7.47 5.66 -25.82
C GLY A 1130 6.18 5.24 -25.13
N LEU A 1131 5.38 4.40 -25.80
CA LEU A 1131 4.08 3.95 -25.27
C LEU A 1131 4.23 2.72 -24.37
N THR A 1132 5.03 2.85 -23.32
CA THR A 1132 5.17 1.82 -22.29
C THR A 1132 5.03 2.42 -20.90
N ALA A 1133 4.74 1.58 -19.90
CA ALA A 1133 4.63 2.02 -18.51
C ALA A 1133 5.96 2.58 -17.95
N GLN A 1134 7.09 2.08 -18.45
CA GLN A 1134 8.44 2.41 -17.97
C GLN A 1134 9.11 3.56 -18.73
N SER A 1135 8.50 4.04 -19.82
CA SER A 1135 9.04 5.13 -20.62
C SER A 1135 9.18 6.42 -19.80
N ALA A 1136 10.32 7.09 -19.96
CA ALA A 1136 10.60 8.36 -19.30
C ALA A 1136 9.63 9.46 -19.74
N THR A 1137 9.16 10.25 -18.78
CA THR A 1137 8.28 11.40 -18.99
C THR A 1137 9.01 12.48 -19.79
N LYS A 1138 8.40 12.97 -20.87
CA LYS A 1138 8.86 14.15 -21.63
C LYS A 1138 8.07 15.40 -21.26
N ARG A 1139 6.77 15.24 -21.00
CA ARG A 1139 5.87 16.30 -20.56
C ARG A 1139 4.76 15.70 -19.70
N LEU A 1140 4.47 16.31 -18.57
CA LEU A 1140 3.43 15.89 -17.63
C LEU A 1140 2.67 17.13 -17.18
N GLU A 1141 1.35 17.10 -17.29
CA GLU A 1141 0.48 18.22 -16.95
C GLU A 1141 -0.68 17.74 -16.09
N THR A 1142 -1.18 18.62 -15.23
CA THR A 1142 -2.41 18.37 -14.47
C THR A 1142 -3.62 18.67 -15.33
N MET A 1143 -4.65 17.83 -15.28
CA MET A 1143 -5.91 18.09 -15.98
C MET A 1143 -7.00 18.58 -15.02
N THR A 1144 -8.02 19.23 -15.57
CA THR A 1144 -9.23 19.64 -14.84
C THR A 1144 -10.46 18.95 -15.42
N TYR A 1145 -11.60 19.01 -14.73
CA TYR A 1145 -12.87 18.46 -15.22
C TYR A 1145 -13.88 19.56 -15.52
N LYS A 1146 -14.60 19.43 -16.62
CA LYS A 1146 -15.71 20.30 -17.01
C LYS A 1146 -16.87 20.13 -16.03
N ALA A 1147 -17.38 21.21 -15.47
CA ALA A 1147 -18.43 21.17 -14.45
C ALA A 1147 -19.75 20.53 -14.93
N GLY A 1148 -20.13 20.74 -16.20
CA GLY A 1148 -21.39 20.24 -16.75
C GLY A 1148 -21.37 18.78 -17.22
N THR A 1149 -20.20 18.27 -17.63
CA THR A 1149 -20.08 16.92 -18.22
C THR A 1149 -19.25 15.95 -17.39
N GLY A 1150 -18.33 16.48 -16.56
CA GLY A 1150 -17.30 15.69 -15.89
C GLY A 1150 -16.13 15.30 -16.81
N GLN A 1151 -16.12 15.76 -18.07
CA GLN A 1151 -15.05 15.43 -19.02
C GLN A 1151 -13.74 16.13 -18.63
N GLY A 1152 -12.63 15.41 -18.72
CA GLY A 1152 -11.28 15.92 -18.55
C GLY A 1152 -10.90 16.92 -19.63
N GLN A 1153 -10.06 17.87 -19.26
CA GLN A 1153 -9.48 18.85 -20.18
C GLN A 1153 -8.12 19.33 -19.65
N TYR A 1154 -7.18 19.51 -20.56
CA TYR A 1154 -5.93 20.20 -20.31
C TYR A 1154 -6.03 21.60 -20.93
N LEU A 1155 -6.05 22.61 -20.07
CA LEU A 1155 -6.21 24.00 -20.45
C LEU A 1155 -4.83 24.57 -20.80
N TYR A 1156 -4.66 25.07 -22.04
CA TYR A 1156 -3.36 25.52 -22.53
C TYR A 1156 -3.45 26.73 -23.46
N THR A 1157 -2.34 27.46 -23.46
CA THR A 1157 -1.83 28.51 -24.36
C THR A 1157 -1.47 28.05 -25.77
N PRO A 1158 -2.20 28.34 -26.87
CA PRO A 1158 -1.55 28.30 -28.17
C PRO A 1158 -0.37 29.29 -28.19
N ALA A 1159 0.85 28.76 -28.26
CA ALA A 1159 2.06 29.48 -28.62
C ALA A 1159 1.91 30.13 -30.01
N THR A 1160 2.65 31.19 -30.23
CA THR A 1160 2.65 32.01 -31.45
C THR A 1160 4.08 32.16 -31.93
N GLU A 1161 4.30 32.17 -33.25
CA GLU A 1161 5.66 32.33 -33.80
C GLU A 1161 6.18 33.73 -33.44
N ASP A 1162 7.46 33.80 -33.04
CA ASP A 1162 8.15 35.06 -32.73
C ASP A 1162 8.42 35.90 -33.98
#